data_AF-A0AAV3Z8S2-F1
#
_entry.id   AF-A0AAV3Z8S2-F1
#
_cell.length_a   1.000
_cell.length_b   1.000
_cell.length_c   1.000
_cell.angle_alpha   90.00
_cell.angle_beta   90.00
_cell.angle_gamma   90.00
#
_symmetry.space_group_name_H-M   'P 1'
#
loop_
_entity.id
_entity.type
_entity.pdbx_description
1 polymer ?
#
loop_
_entity_poly.entity_id
_entity_poly.type
_entity_poly.pdbx_seq_one_letter_code
_entity_poly.pdbx_strand_id
1 'polypeptide(L)'
;MELDTFDVDNLNFRSIAQFPYLPDNSMKQLYLYHHKCGNKSIIGLFNPMAKTAHVFVFDTAIGDQMPSLGPLYNAERNNKLSQGTEEDLLPAAGLIFNVTLSKTANERQKLAQLQRLLVDYKREKRGPTFIAVQSAWDLPHLVAQVPELSQFPLVPIHVWDNPTLYNVLDWQRVGSRRMLQHYLNSTIYVQQARYLHVPVGNVPSDMALFGCDLFLARLAIKHSHILWASPSHRPDLGGKEADDNRLCMELEESNVVDINNPGAYSTVCVDLELTSLAVNTIVESAHINELEGASAVSFDAGPQTSLEGMIQGQGAGHMLACYDETALCATTFRLLKMMVQGWLKDVTSHQNFHADNQLIHFYRWIQSPNALLYDPALRRTLHNMMKKVFMQLIAEFKRLGSVIIHANFNRLIVCTKKRTISDAMAYIEYITTSIRSRELFHMVGIDYDKCWEFLLWMDPANRGGVFGKIDGLANEPVPEEEQDLSQQDSEESDIEGRTDMHWNIAMFLPEAGACQTNFNMLIAGYILAVYKKIQEDSKLTPGNTPMKRKSSTQTQPATDVTTLPSIVAFSQNLIQDEFSQHMFALTQKVKKKLPISHKHSDEEGDIFPRLPGSHLKLSNPALEFVKTICEKVKKKLPISHKHSDEEGDIFPRLPGSHLKLSNPALEFVKTICEVLSLDSNISIQVKKLKRDLLKLVGIGEFSSEAVFMNPCLSFILPEIICKSCSHIRDLDLCRDTYVQRSGEKGCWLCSQCQTEYDFSEIEQKLVDALHRKSMAFVLQDLVCKKCSGVKDANMPLHCTCAGEFKYTYDISDFIKQLITLQGIARHHKMTLLAETIEWIVQMNPGLEASS
;
A
#
# COMPACT_ATOMS: atom_id res chain seq x y z
N MET A 1 9.27 37.26 46.63
CA MET A 1 8.67 35.92 46.71
C MET A 1 9.41 35.07 45.71
N GLU A 2 10.40 34.31 46.19
CA GLU A 2 11.05 33.25 45.42
C GLU A 2 10.02 32.12 45.26
N LEU A 3 9.24 32.19 44.19
CA LEU A 3 8.43 31.06 43.75
C LEU A 3 9.27 30.30 42.72
N ASP A 4 10.27 29.57 43.20
CA ASP A 4 11.04 28.61 42.38
C ASP A 4 10.18 27.42 41.92
N THR A 5 8.93 27.37 42.36
CA THR A 5 7.93 26.37 41.97
C THR A 5 6.60 27.04 41.65
N PHE A 6 5.95 26.60 40.58
CA PHE A 6 4.61 27.01 40.19
C PHE A 6 3.73 25.77 40.10
N ASP A 7 2.51 25.86 40.62
CA ASP A 7 1.49 24.87 40.32
C ASP A 7 1.06 24.99 38.85
N VAL A 8 0.75 23.87 38.21
CA VAL A 8 0.32 23.82 36.81
C VAL A 8 -0.98 24.60 36.62
N ASP A 9 -1.86 24.59 37.63
CA ASP A 9 -3.13 25.33 37.64
C ASP A 9 -2.93 26.86 37.62
N ASN A 10 -1.75 27.35 37.98
CA ASN A 10 -1.42 28.78 37.91
C ASN A 10 -1.04 29.22 36.49
N LEU A 11 -0.82 28.28 35.56
CA LEU A 11 -0.45 28.57 34.18
C LEU A 11 -1.71 28.86 33.35
N ASN A 12 -1.78 30.07 32.82
CA ASN A 12 -2.85 30.46 31.90
C ASN A 12 -2.37 30.35 30.46
N PHE A 13 -3.17 29.70 29.62
CA PHE A 13 -2.95 29.73 28.18
C PHE A 13 -3.06 31.17 27.65
N ARG A 14 -2.04 31.60 26.90
CA ARG A 14 -2.01 32.91 26.23
C ARG A 14 -1.86 32.69 24.74
N SER A 15 -2.63 33.41 23.93
CA SER A 15 -2.57 33.28 22.48
C SER A 15 -1.31 33.94 21.92
N ILE A 16 -0.77 33.39 20.84
CA ILE A 16 0.42 33.94 20.15
C ILE A 16 0.15 35.33 19.57
N ALA A 17 -1.12 35.63 19.25
CA ALA A 17 -1.52 36.96 18.81
C ALA A 17 -1.30 38.04 19.88
N GLN A 18 -1.37 37.67 21.17
CA GLN A 18 -1.10 38.58 22.29
C GLN A 18 0.35 38.52 22.76
N PHE A 19 0.96 37.33 22.74
CA PHE A 19 2.32 37.11 23.21
C PHE A 19 3.08 36.24 22.19
N PRO A 20 3.96 36.83 21.36
CA PRO A 20 4.69 36.07 20.34
C PRO A 20 5.58 35.02 21.01
N TYR A 21 5.45 33.77 20.58
CA TYR A 21 6.26 32.67 21.10
C TYR A 21 7.66 32.67 20.46
N LEU A 22 8.69 32.85 21.30
CA LEU A 22 10.10 32.99 20.90
C LEU A 22 10.29 34.04 19.80
N PRO A 23 10.07 35.35 20.05
CA PRO A 23 10.31 36.37 19.03
C PRO A 23 11.78 36.35 18.59
N ASP A 24 12.05 36.80 17.36
CA ASP A 24 13.38 36.71 16.78
C ASP A 24 14.40 37.42 17.68
N ASN A 25 15.56 36.78 17.87
CA ASN A 25 16.64 37.22 18.76
C ASN A 25 16.38 37.13 20.29
N SER A 26 15.28 36.50 20.74
CA SER A 26 15.01 36.29 22.18
C SER A 26 15.88 35.22 22.85
N MET A 27 16.09 34.10 22.17
CA MET A 27 16.98 33.02 22.61
C MET A 27 17.96 32.65 21.50
N LYS A 28 19.19 32.33 21.89
CA LYS A 28 20.23 31.92 20.94
C LYS A 28 20.11 30.43 20.67
N GLN A 29 20.29 30.03 19.41
CA GLN A 29 20.25 28.64 18.99
C GLN A 29 21.64 28.17 18.59
N LEU A 30 22.10 27.08 19.19
CA LEU A 30 23.17 26.25 18.65
C LEU A 30 22.53 25.04 17.98
N TYR A 31 23.12 24.58 16.87
CA TYR A 31 22.59 23.42 16.15
C TYR A 31 23.66 22.34 16.07
N LEU A 32 23.33 21.15 16.59
CA LEU A 32 24.18 19.97 16.63
C LEU A 32 23.59 18.89 15.73
N TYR A 33 24.32 18.54 14.68
CA TYR A 33 24.01 17.44 13.78
C TYR A 33 24.95 16.27 14.05
N HIS A 34 24.41 15.06 14.12
CA HIS A 34 25.17 13.82 14.25
C HIS A 34 24.49 12.69 13.47
N HIS A 35 25.21 12.11 12.52
CA HIS A 35 24.76 10.92 11.81
C HIS A 35 25.90 9.92 11.66
N LYS A 36 25.57 8.62 11.79
CA LYS A 36 26.52 7.52 11.81
C LYS A 36 25.98 6.32 11.01
N CYS A 37 26.80 5.80 10.12
CA CYS A 37 26.54 4.61 9.32
C CYS A 37 27.79 3.72 9.32
N GLY A 38 27.73 2.60 10.06
CA GLY A 38 28.88 1.73 10.27
C GLY A 38 30.06 2.46 10.91
N ASN A 39 31.19 2.51 10.20
CA ASN A 39 32.41 3.20 10.65
C ASN A 39 32.53 4.65 10.14
N LYS A 40 31.52 5.15 9.41
CA LYS A 40 31.48 6.51 8.85
C LYS A 40 30.56 7.37 9.71
N SER A 41 31.02 8.54 10.16
CA SER A 41 30.16 9.49 10.89
C SER A 41 30.52 10.94 10.61
N ILE A 42 29.52 11.82 10.71
CA ILE A 42 29.67 13.27 10.63
C ILE A 42 29.03 13.89 11.86
N ILE A 43 29.76 14.78 12.53
CA ILE A 43 29.27 15.62 13.62
C ILE A 43 29.47 17.08 13.23
N GLY A 44 28.40 17.86 13.16
CA GLY A 44 28.44 19.29 12.85
C GLY A 44 27.89 20.13 14.00
N LEU A 45 28.69 21.04 14.55
CA LEU A 45 28.23 22.07 15.50
C LEU A 45 28.20 23.43 14.81
N PHE A 46 27.02 23.98 14.63
CA PHE A 46 26.79 25.27 14.00
C PHE A 46 26.51 26.32 15.07
N ASN A 47 27.26 27.42 14.99
CA ASN A 47 27.09 28.60 15.84
C ASN A 47 26.74 29.80 14.96
N PRO A 48 25.43 30.06 14.72
CA PRO A 48 24.98 31.17 13.90
C PRO A 48 25.50 32.53 14.41
N MET A 49 25.64 32.67 15.73
CA MET A 49 26.04 33.93 16.37
C MET A 49 27.52 34.28 16.13
N ALA A 50 28.40 33.27 16.10
CA ALA A 50 29.81 33.47 15.76
C ALA A 50 30.06 33.41 14.25
N LYS A 51 29.03 33.08 13.44
CA LYS A 51 29.15 32.73 12.02
C LYS A 51 30.19 31.63 11.77
N THR A 52 30.35 30.72 12.72
CA THR A 52 31.28 29.59 12.62
C THR A 52 30.54 28.26 12.69
N ALA A 53 31.03 27.27 11.96
CA ALA A 53 30.58 25.89 12.03
C ALA A 53 31.79 24.96 12.15
N HIS A 54 31.75 24.04 13.11
CA HIS A 54 32.78 23.03 13.33
C HIS A 54 32.25 21.68 12.85
N VAL A 55 32.95 21.06 11.90
CA VAL A 55 32.53 19.78 11.31
C VAL A 55 33.63 18.74 11.56
N PHE A 56 33.25 17.64 12.20
CA PHE A 56 34.10 16.49 12.47
C PHE A 56 33.64 15.34 11.57
N VAL A 57 34.53 14.84 10.73
CA VAL A 57 34.25 13.74 9.81
C VAL A 57 35.13 12.56 10.18
N PHE A 58 34.52 11.39 10.36
CA PHE A 58 35.20 10.15 10.68
C PHE A 58 35.10 9.21 9.48
N ASP A 59 36.26 8.88 8.90
CA ASP A 59 36.37 7.94 7.80
C ASP A 59 37.57 7.02 8.04
N THR A 60 37.32 5.73 8.12
CA THR A 60 38.39 4.73 8.21
C THR A 60 39.03 4.45 6.84
N ALA A 61 38.37 4.81 5.73
CA ALA A 61 38.89 4.68 4.38
C ALA A 61 39.70 5.94 3.96
N ILE A 62 40.70 5.75 3.11
CA ILE A 62 41.87 6.65 2.99
C ILE A 62 41.63 7.92 2.13
N GLY A 63 40.40 8.22 1.69
CA GLY A 63 40.12 9.36 0.80
C GLY A 63 39.55 10.61 1.52
N ASP A 64 40.22 11.76 1.37
CA ASP A 64 39.59 13.07 1.61
C ASP A 64 38.84 13.48 0.34
N GLN A 65 37.52 13.41 0.39
CA GLN A 65 36.59 13.80 -0.67
C GLN A 65 35.70 14.95 -0.22
N MET A 66 36.11 15.70 0.81
CA MET A 66 35.30 16.77 1.37
C MET A 66 35.10 17.91 0.37
N PRO A 67 33.85 18.32 0.08
CA PRO A 67 33.61 19.49 -0.74
C PRO A 67 33.95 20.78 0.01
N SER A 68 34.18 21.86 -0.74
CA SER A 68 34.24 23.21 -0.15
C SER A 68 32.87 23.59 0.40
N LEU A 69 32.72 23.60 1.73
CA LEU A 69 31.43 23.78 2.41
C LEU A 69 30.86 25.20 2.27
N GLY A 70 31.71 26.23 2.14
CA GLY A 70 31.25 27.61 1.98
C GLY A 70 30.42 27.83 0.71
N PRO A 71 30.97 27.51 -0.49
CA PRO A 71 30.21 27.53 -1.73
C PRO A 71 28.99 26.62 -1.72
N LEU A 72 29.10 25.41 -1.13
CA LEU A 72 27.97 24.47 -1.04
C LEU A 72 26.83 25.03 -0.19
N TYR A 73 27.12 25.66 0.95
CA TYR A 73 26.14 26.33 1.80
C TYR A 73 25.44 27.47 1.05
N ASN A 74 26.19 28.32 0.36
CA ASN A 74 25.62 29.42 -0.40
C ASN A 74 24.75 28.92 -1.56
N ALA A 75 25.15 27.82 -2.22
CA ALA A 75 24.35 27.21 -3.29
C ALA A 75 23.00 26.66 -2.76
N GLU A 76 23.00 25.92 -1.64
CA GLU A 76 21.77 25.42 -1.03
C GLU A 76 20.89 26.55 -0.47
N ARG A 77 21.49 27.61 0.10
CA ARG A 77 20.76 28.82 0.52
C ARG A 77 20.10 29.53 -0.66
N ASN A 78 20.82 29.71 -1.76
CA ASN A 78 20.28 30.35 -2.98
C ASN A 78 19.17 29.50 -3.60
N ASN A 79 19.29 28.17 -3.55
CA ASN A 79 18.23 27.26 -3.99
C ASN A 79 16.94 27.47 -3.16
N LYS A 80 17.06 27.56 -1.82
CA LYS A 80 15.91 27.86 -0.94
C LYS A 80 15.28 29.23 -1.20
N LEU A 81 16.09 30.25 -1.45
CA LEU A 81 15.59 31.57 -1.83
C LEU A 81 14.84 31.52 -3.17
N SER A 82 15.34 30.76 -4.14
CA SER A 82 14.65 30.58 -5.43
C SER A 82 13.34 29.80 -5.33
N GLN A 83 13.17 28.98 -4.28
CA GLN A 83 11.94 28.26 -3.95
C GLN A 83 10.92 29.12 -3.16
N GLY A 84 11.22 30.41 -2.92
CA GLY A 84 10.28 31.34 -2.29
C GLY A 84 10.34 31.43 -0.76
N THR A 85 11.41 30.92 -0.12
CA THR A 85 11.61 31.10 1.33
C THR A 85 12.09 32.52 1.63
N GLU A 86 11.49 33.20 2.61
CA GLU A 86 11.92 34.53 3.04
C GLU A 86 13.34 34.52 3.64
N GLU A 87 14.10 35.59 3.39
CA GLU A 87 15.51 35.68 3.81
C GLU A 87 15.67 35.70 5.34
N ASP A 88 14.70 36.26 6.06
CA ASP A 88 14.70 36.38 7.52
C ASP A 88 14.56 35.03 8.24
N LEU A 89 14.02 34.02 7.56
CA LEU A 89 13.85 32.67 8.08
C LEU A 89 15.09 31.78 7.90
N LEU A 90 16.09 32.29 7.16
CA LEU A 90 17.31 31.56 6.85
C LEU A 90 18.47 32.00 7.75
N PRO A 91 19.34 31.08 8.15
CA PRO A 91 20.57 31.44 8.85
C PRO A 91 21.44 32.41 8.04
N ALA A 92 22.22 33.24 8.75
CA ALA A 92 23.02 34.31 8.14
C ALA A 92 23.96 33.82 7.02
N ALA A 93 24.16 34.66 6.01
CA ALA A 93 25.10 34.39 4.91
C ALA A 93 26.56 34.44 5.39
N GLY A 94 27.42 33.60 4.78
CA GLY A 94 28.87 33.61 5.00
C GLY A 94 29.35 32.91 6.27
N LEU A 95 28.93 31.65 6.51
CA LEU A 95 29.50 30.83 7.58
C LEU A 95 30.94 30.39 7.27
N ILE A 96 31.80 30.48 8.29
CA ILE A 96 33.17 29.97 8.25
C ILE A 96 33.18 28.53 8.76
N PHE A 97 33.61 27.59 7.92
CA PHE A 97 33.64 26.16 8.24
C PHE A 97 35.03 25.70 8.66
N ASN A 98 35.12 25.11 9.86
CA ASN A 98 36.30 24.45 10.38
C ASN A 98 36.11 22.93 10.29
N VAL A 99 36.64 22.32 9.24
CA VAL A 99 36.53 20.88 9.00
C VAL A 99 37.74 20.16 9.58
N THR A 100 37.51 19.10 10.36
CA THR A 100 38.59 18.20 10.78
C THR A 100 38.24 16.75 10.44
N LEU A 101 39.15 16.11 9.69
CA LEU A 101 39.04 14.71 9.30
C LEU A 101 39.79 13.84 10.31
N SER A 102 39.15 12.76 10.75
CA SER A 102 39.73 11.76 11.64
C SER A 102 39.74 10.40 10.94
N LYS A 103 40.92 9.79 10.87
CA LYS A 103 41.13 8.47 10.25
C LYS A 103 40.83 7.29 11.19
N THR A 104 40.46 7.59 12.43
CA THR A 104 40.22 6.60 13.48
C THR A 104 38.73 6.53 13.79
N ALA A 105 38.21 5.31 13.95
CA ALA A 105 36.82 5.05 14.36
C ALA A 105 36.50 5.47 15.81
N ASN A 106 37.52 5.89 16.58
CA ASN A 106 37.35 6.30 17.97
C ASN A 106 36.92 7.77 18.05
N GLU A 107 35.62 7.99 18.20
CA GLU A 107 34.98 9.32 18.25
C GLU A 107 35.35 10.11 19.51
N ARG A 108 35.87 9.44 20.56
CA ARG A 108 36.05 10.00 21.91
C ARG A 108 36.97 11.23 21.97
N GLN A 109 38.05 11.25 21.19
CA GLN A 109 38.99 12.39 21.16
C GLN A 109 38.36 13.66 20.56
N LYS A 110 37.53 13.47 19.53
CA LYS A 110 36.86 14.57 18.82
C LYS A 110 35.59 15.02 19.55
N LEU A 111 34.89 14.11 20.22
CA LEU A 111 33.84 14.44 21.18
C LEU A 111 34.37 15.27 22.36
N ALA A 112 35.59 14.99 22.84
CA ALA A 112 36.25 15.85 23.84
C ALA A 112 36.58 17.25 23.28
N GLN A 113 36.91 17.36 21.98
CA GLN A 113 37.08 18.66 21.32
C GLN A 113 35.76 19.42 21.20
N LEU A 114 34.65 18.73 20.85
CA LEU A 114 33.30 19.28 20.86
C LEU A 114 32.93 19.81 22.26
N GLN A 115 33.24 19.03 23.31
CA GLN A 115 33.00 19.44 24.69
C GLN A 115 33.76 20.73 25.03
N ARG A 116 35.03 20.87 24.62
CA ARG A 116 35.80 22.11 24.82
C ARG A 116 35.14 23.31 24.14
N LEU A 117 34.66 23.15 22.90
CA LEU A 117 33.94 24.22 22.18
C LEU A 117 32.68 24.69 22.93
N LEU A 118 31.93 23.76 23.54
CA LEU A 118 30.76 24.09 24.35
C LEU A 118 31.13 24.81 25.66
N VAL A 119 32.21 24.37 26.33
CA VAL A 119 32.75 25.04 27.53
C VAL A 119 33.20 26.46 27.20
N ASP A 120 33.90 26.65 26.09
CA ASP A 120 34.36 27.97 25.64
C ASP A 120 33.17 28.88 25.29
N TYR A 121 32.16 28.37 24.59
CA TYR A 121 30.92 29.10 24.32
C TYR A 121 30.22 29.54 25.62
N LYS A 122 30.14 28.66 26.62
CA LYS A 122 29.54 28.97 27.93
C LYS A 122 30.32 30.07 28.66
N ARG A 123 31.66 30.05 28.58
CA ARG A 123 32.53 31.08 29.17
C ARG A 123 32.29 32.47 28.56
N GLU A 124 31.96 32.52 27.27
CA GLU A 124 31.64 33.78 26.58
C GLU A 124 30.31 34.42 27.03
N LYS A 125 29.51 33.74 27.88
CA LYS A 125 28.26 34.26 28.49
C LYS A 125 27.37 35.02 27.50
N ARG A 126 27.13 34.41 26.34
CA ARG A 126 26.35 35.03 25.26
C ARG A 126 24.86 35.20 25.58
N GLY A 127 24.35 34.81 26.75
CA GLY A 127 22.93 34.91 27.11
C GLY A 127 22.24 33.54 27.10
N PRO A 128 20.90 33.49 27.18
CA PRO A 128 20.15 32.23 27.17
C PRO A 128 20.26 31.55 25.80
N THR A 129 20.77 30.33 25.80
CA THR A 129 21.02 29.53 24.60
C THR A 129 20.43 28.14 24.77
N PHE A 130 19.75 27.63 23.74
CA PHE A 130 19.37 26.23 23.65
C PHE A 130 20.13 25.53 22.51
N ILE A 131 20.24 24.20 22.61
CA ILE A 131 20.89 23.39 21.59
C ILE A 131 19.81 22.56 20.89
N ALA A 132 19.62 22.82 19.60
CA ALA A 132 18.84 21.97 18.71
C ALA A 132 19.70 20.75 18.32
N VAL A 133 19.29 19.56 18.72
CA VAL A 133 20.03 18.31 18.55
C VAL A 133 19.33 17.42 17.54
N GLN A 134 19.98 17.16 16.41
CA GLN A 134 19.60 16.11 15.48
C GLN A 134 20.69 15.04 15.53
N SER A 135 20.38 13.88 16.11
CA SER A 135 21.36 12.82 16.37
C SER A 135 20.76 11.45 16.09
N ALA A 136 21.58 10.53 15.55
CA ALA A 136 21.25 9.12 15.46
C ALA A 136 21.19 8.42 16.84
N TRP A 137 21.81 9.01 17.87
CA TRP A 137 21.74 8.54 19.26
C TRP A 137 20.61 9.24 20.03
N ASP A 138 20.05 8.52 21.00
CA ASP A 138 19.15 9.07 22.02
C ASP A 138 19.85 10.13 22.88
N LEU A 139 19.07 11.08 23.39
CA LEU A 139 19.59 12.18 24.20
C LEU A 139 20.38 11.69 25.44
N PRO A 140 19.92 10.69 26.22
CA PRO A 140 20.70 10.16 27.35
C PRO A 140 22.07 9.62 26.94
N HIS A 141 22.14 8.85 25.85
CA HIS A 141 23.41 8.36 25.32
C HIS A 141 24.33 9.48 24.85
N LEU A 142 23.80 10.49 24.15
CA LEU A 142 24.59 11.63 23.70
C LEU A 142 25.15 12.44 24.88
N VAL A 143 24.35 12.66 25.93
CA VAL A 143 24.79 13.33 27.17
C VAL A 143 25.84 12.50 27.91
N ALA A 144 25.74 11.16 27.90
CA ALA A 144 26.76 10.29 28.47
C ALA A 144 28.13 10.42 27.75
N GLN A 145 28.11 10.65 26.43
CA GLN A 145 29.32 10.87 25.64
C GLN A 145 29.87 12.30 25.77
N VAL A 146 29.00 13.30 25.88
CA VAL A 146 29.36 14.73 26.00
C VAL A 146 28.63 15.34 27.20
N PRO A 147 29.20 15.25 28.42
CA PRO A 147 28.52 15.67 29.64
C PRO A 147 28.14 17.16 29.69
N GLU A 148 28.87 18.04 28.99
CA GLU A 148 28.57 19.48 28.95
C GLU A 148 27.22 19.79 28.29
N LEU A 149 26.65 18.88 27.48
CA LEU A 149 25.32 19.05 26.91
C LEU A 149 24.23 19.16 27.98
N SER A 150 24.40 18.53 29.15
CA SER A 150 23.45 18.61 30.28
C SER A 150 23.29 20.03 30.84
N GLN A 151 24.23 20.93 30.54
CA GLN A 151 24.25 22.30 31.03
C GLN A 151 23.43 23.26 30.16
N PHE A 152 22.91 22.78 29.02
CA PHE A 152 22.06 23.54 28.11
C PHE A 152 20.70 22.85 27.96
N PRO A 153 19.61 23.61 27.74
CA PRO A 153 18.36 23.02 27.33
C PRO A 153 18.52 22.39 25.94
N LEU A 154 18.28 21.08 25.86
CA LEU A 154 18.38 20.29 24.63
C LEU A 154 17.01 20.17 23.99
N VAL A 155 16.91 20.53 22.71
CA VAL A 155 15.71 20.42 21.90
C VAL A 155 15.97 19.35 20.84
N PRO A 156 15.37 18.15 20.94
CA PRO A 156 15.55 17.13 19.92
C PRO A 156 14.80 17.54 18.64
N ILE A 157 15.49 17.51 17.50
CA ILE A 157 14.88 17.59 16.17
C ILE A 157 14.76 16.17 15.64
N HIS A 158 13.53 15.69 15.54
CA HIS A 158 13.22 14.31 15.17
C HIS A 158 13.23 14.03 13.66
N VAL A 159 14.18 14.63 12.94
CA VAL A 159 14.38 14.37 11.51
C VAL A 159 15.43 13.28 11.35
N TRP A 160 15.04 12.15 10.77
CA TRP A 160 15.93 11.02 10.56
C TRP A 160 16.50 11.02 9.14
N ASP A 161 17.77 10.67 9.02
CA ASP A 161 18.40 10.38 7.74
C ASP A 161 18.36 8.89 7.46
N ASN A 162 18.33 8.53 6.17
CA ASN A 162 18.36 7.14 5.75
C ASN A 162 19.61 6.45 6.32
N PRO A 163 19.50 5.30 7.01
CA PRO A 163 20.64 4.60 7.59
C PRO A 163 21.70 4.20 6.56
N THR A 164 21.34 4.11 5.27
CA THR A 164 22.23 3.78 4.15
C THR A 164 22.80 5.00 3.43
N LEU A 165 22.56 6.22 3.94
CA LEU A 165 22.97 7.48 3.28
C LEU A 165 24.47 7.50 2.92
N TYR A 166 25.33 6.84 3.70
CA TYR A 166 26.78 6.80 3.47
C TYR A 166 27.29 5.61 2.64
N ASN A 167 26.39 4.83 2.02
CA ASN A 167 26.76 3.66 1.20
C ASN A 167 27.20 4.03 -0.23
N VAL A 168 27.35 5.30 -0.55
CA VAL A 168 27.84 5.79 -1.85
C VAL A 168 29.35 6.05 -1.77
N LEU A 169 30.05 5.98 -2.91
CA LEU A 169 31.49 6.26 -2.98
C LEU A 169 31.83 7.69 -2.54
N ASP A 170 31.05 8.69 -2.97
CA ASP A 170 31.22 10.12 -2.63
C ASP A 170 30.41 10.57 -1.41
N TRP A 171 30.24 9.67 -0.44
CA TRP A 171 29.39 9.88 0.73
C TRP A 171 29.71 11.14 1.54
N GLN A 172 30.97 11.59 1.58
CA GLN A 172 31.37 12.80 2.30
C GLN A 172 30.69 14.05 1.73
N ARG A 173 30.55 14.13 0.40
CA ARG A 173 29.81 15.20 -0.27
C ARG A 173 28.31 15.10 0.01
N VAL A 174 27.73 13.92 -0.12
CA VAL A 174 26.30 13.66 0.11
C VAL A 174 25.92 13.98 1.56
N GLY A 175 26.69 13.48 2.53
CA GLY A 175 26.48 13.72 3.96
C GLY A 175 26.66 15.19 4.35
N SER A 176 27.66 15.86 3.80
CA SER A 176 27.86 17.30 4.01
C SER A 176 26.70 18.14 3.45
N ARG A 177 26.23 17.81 2.25
CA ARG A 177 25.07 18.48 1.64
C ARG A 177 23.82 18.28 2.50
N ARG A 178 23.58 17.06 2.97
CA ARG A 178 22.41 16.72 3.81
C ARG A 178 22.43 17.45 5.15
N MET A 179 23.59 17.48 5.83
CA MET A 179 23.79 18.24 7.07
C MET A 179 23.44 19.74 6.88
N LEU A 180 23.88 20.36 5.78
CA LEU A 180 23.58 21.76 5.48
C LEU A 180 22.09 21.99 5.20
N GLN A 181 21.45 21.08 4.45
CA GLN A 181 20.00 21.13 4.20
C GLN A 181 19.20 21.08 5.50
N HIS A 182 19.58 20.21 6.44
CA HIS A 182 18.90 20.13 7.74
C HIS A 182 19.10 21.37 8.60
N TYR A 183 20.33 21.93 8.61
CA TYR A 183 20.58 23.19 9.32
C TYR A 183 19.73 24.34 8.77
N LEU A 184 19.62 24.45 7.44
CA LEU A 184 18.76 25.46 6.78
C LEU A 184 17.27 25.26 7.10
N ASN A 185 16.82 24.01 7.27
CA ASN A 185 15.43 23.69 7.61
C ASN A 185 15.13 23.72 9.12
N SER A 186 16.13 23.94 9.98
CA SER A 186 15.95 23.87 11.44
C SER A 186 14.97 24.91 12.00
N THR A 187 14.79 26.04 11.31
CA THR A 187 13.87 27.12 11.69
C THR A 187 12.40 26.72 11.50
N ILE A 188 12.10 25.82 10.56
CA ILE A 188 10.75 25.30 10.29
C ILE A 188 10.18 24.60 11.53
N TYR A 189 11.02 23.93 12.32
CA TYR A 189 10.61 23.24 13.54
C TYR A 189 10.07 24.22 14.60
N VAL A 190 10.70 25.40 14.73
CA VAL A 190 10.25 26.46 15.63
C VAL A 190 8.93 27.07 15.14
N GLN A 191 8.78 27.27 13.83
CA GLN A 191 7.54 27.76 13.24
C GLN A 191 6.37 26.77 13.46
N GLN A 192 6.64 25.48 13.34
CA GLN A 192 5.64 24.44 13.60
C GLN A 192 5.23 24.41 15.08
N ALA A 193 6.18 24.54 16.01
CA ALA A 193 5.89 24.67 17.44
C ALA A 193 5.05 25.93 17.76
N ARG A 194 5.32 27.06 17.08
CA ARG A 194 4.49 28.27 17.13
C ARG A 194 3.07 27.96 16.65
N TYR A 195 2.90 27.32 15.50
CA TYR A 195 1.57 26.96 14.98
C TYR A 195 0.78 26.04 15.92
N LEU A 196 1.43 25.04 16.50
CA LEU A 196 0.80 24.12 17.46
C LEU A 196 0.59 24.74 18.85
N HIS A 197 1.15 25.92 19.14
CA HIS A 197 1.19 26.51 20.48
C HIS A 197 1.79 25.54 21.52
N VAL A 198 2.93 24.92 21.20
CA VAL A 198 3.63 23.96 22.07
C VAL A 198 5.07 24.43 22.28
N PRO A 199 5.65 24.25 23.48
CA PRO A 199 7.07 24.51 23.66
C PRO A 199 7.94 23.67 22.71
N VAL A 200 8.94 24.27 22.06
CA VAL A 200 9.77 23.57 21.04
C VAL A 200 10.42 22.29 21.60
N GLY A 201 10.78 22.25 22.88
CA GLY A 201 11.37 21.07 23.52
C GLY A 201 10.42 19.90 23.79
N ASN A 202 9.10 20.12 23.70
CA ASN A 202 8.07 19.12 23.99
C ASN A 202 7.42 18.56 22.71
N VAL A 203 7.95 18.91 21.55
CA VAL A 203 7.42 18.46 20.27
C VAL A 203 7.89 17.02 20.03
N PRO A 204 6.98 16.04 19.86
CA PRO A 204 7.35 14.63 19.71
C PRO A 204 7.90 14.34 18.32
N SER A 205 8.30 13.08 18.12
CA SER A 205 8.82 12.60 16.84
C SER A 205 7.82 12.69 15.70
N ASP A 206 6.57 12.32 15.96
CA ASP A 206 5.46 12.50 15.01
C ASP A 206 4.64 13.73 15.36
N MET A 207 5.02 14.85 14.76
CA MET A 207 4.38 16.14 14.99
C MET A 207 2.98 16.23 14.37
N ALA A 208 2.69 15.44 13.35
CA ALA A 208 1.41 15.49 12.66
C ALA A 208 0.32 14.83 13.51
N LEU A 209 0.58 13.61 14.00
CA LEU A 209 -0.33 12.90 14.89
C LEU A 209 -0.59 13.69 16.17
N PHE A 210 0.47 14.16 16.81
CA PHE A 210 0.36 14.95 18.03
C PHE A 210 -0.35 16.30 17.81
N GLY A 211 -0.13 16.93 16.65
CA GLY A 211 -0.83 18.14 16.28
C GLY A 211 -2.34 17.94 16.24
N CYS A 212 -2.80 16.87 15.56
CA CYS A 212 -4.21 16.49 15.50
C CYS A 212 -4.79 16.19 16.89
N ASP A 213 -4.11 15.39 17.71
CA ASP A 213 -4.51 15.12 19.10
C ASP A 213 -4.69 16.41 19.91
N LEU A 214 -3.74 17.33 19.80
CA LEU A 214 -3.73 18.58 20.54
C LEU A 214 -4.87 19.52 20.12
N PHE A 215 -5.12 19.65 18.81
CA PHE A 215 -6.22 20.49 18.31
C PHE A 215 -7.57 19.91 18.73
N LEU A 216 -7.76 18.59 18.62
CA LEU A 216 -9.00 17.95 19.06
C LEU A 216 -9.18 18.07 20.58
N ALA A 217 -8.14 17.83 21.38
CA ALA A 217 -8.19 17.96 22.83
C ALA A 217 -8.60 19.37 23.26
N ARG A 218 -8.01 20.41 22.64
CA ARG A 218 -8.35 21.81 22.92
C ARG A 218 -9.80 22.13 22.56
N LEU A 219 -10.29 21.63 21.42
CA LEU A 219 -11.68 21.80 21.01
C LEU A 219 -12.63 21.07 21.96
N ALA A 220 -12.30 19.84 22.37
CA ALA A 220 -13.05 19.06 23.34
C ALA A 220 -13.16 19.80 24.68
N ILE A 221 -12.04 20.27 25.24
CA ILE A 221 -12.03 21.06 26.48
C ILE A 221 -12.88 22.33 26.33
N LYS A 222 -12.71 23.08 25.23
CA LYS A 222 -13.49 24.30 24.95
C LYS A 222 -14.99 24.04 24.92
N HIS A 223 -15.42 22.88 24.44
CA HIS A 223 -16.81 22.46 24.39
C HIS A 223 -17.25 21.61 25.60
N SER A 224 -16.44 21.56 26.68
CA SER A 224 -16.73 20.78 27.90
C SER A 224 -16.98 19.30 27.64
N HIS A 225 -16.24 18.73 26.69
CA HIS A 225 -16.26 17.32 26.34
C HIS A 225 -15.15 16.56 27.08
N ILE A 226 -15.39 15.29 27.39
CA ILE A 226 -14.44 14.43 28.12
C ILE A 226 -13.34 13.97 27.16
N LEU A 227 -12.12 13.84 27.67
CA LEU A 227 -10.98 13.28 26.93
C LEU A 227 -10.80 11.80 27.30
N TRP A 228 -10.57 10.95 26.29
CA TRP A 228 -10.24 9.52 26.43
C TRP A 228 -8.76 9.24 26.09
N ALA A 229 -7.90 10.25 26.33
CA ALA A 229 -6.51 10.22 25.95
C ALA A 229 -5.78 9.06 26.64
N SER A 230 -5.19 8.17 25.85
CA SER A 230 -4.54 6.96 26.34
C SER A 230 -3.16 6.80 25.72
N PRO A 231 -2.12 6.45 26.50
CA PRO A 231 -0.81 6.09 25.94
C PRO A 231 -0.78 4.68 25.35
N SER A 232 -1.87 3.90 25.51
CA SER A 232 -1.99 2.55 24.96
C SER A 232 -2.71 2.56 23.61
N HIS A 233 -2.66 1.45 22.88
CA HIS A 233 -3.39 1.27 21.62
C HIS A 233 -4.91 1.20 21.75
N ARG A 234 -5.44 1.30 22.99
CA ARG A 234 -6.87 1.29 23.29
C ARG A 234 -7.29 2.64 23.88
N PRO A 235 -8.47 3.18 23.48
CA PRO A 235 -9.01 4.38 24.10
C PRO A 235 -9.28 4.14 25.59
N ASP A 236 -9.17 5.20 26.41
CA ASP A 236 -9.60 5.16 27.81
C ASP A 236 -11.13 5.33 27.88
N LEU A 237 -11.85 4.22 28.02
CA LEU A 237 -13.31 4.18 28.14
C LEU A 237 -13.75 3.86 29.57
N GLY A 238 -12.87 4.09 30.55
CA GLY A 238 -13.16 3.88 31.97
C GLY A 238 -13.36 2.40 32.34
N GLY A 239 -12.66 1.47 31.68
CA GLY A 239 -12.68 0.03 31.95
C GLY A 239 -13.48 -0.79 30.94
N LYS A 240 -14.34 -0.16 30.13
CA LYS A 240 -15.12 -0.86 29.08
C LYS A 240 -14.23 -1.44 27.98
N GLU A 241 -13.07 -0.84 27.77
CA GLU A 241 -12.09 -1.26 26.76
C GLU A 241 -11.49 -2.65 27.03
N ALA A 242 -11.58 -3.17 28.25
CA ALA A 242 -11.13 -4.52 28.59
C ALA A 242 -12.12 -5.59 28.12
N ASP A 243 -13.42 -5.29 28.15
CA ASP A 243 -14.50 -6.23 27.85
C ASP A 243 -15.04 -6.08 26.41
N ASP A 244 -14.90 -4.90 25.81
CA ASP A 244 -15.41 -4.64 24.45
C ASP A 244 -14.45 -5.14 23.37
N ASN A 245 -14.45 -6.45 23.16
CA ASN A 245 -13.68 -7.09 22.10
C ASN A 245 -14.13 -6.67 20.69
N ARG A 246 -15.30 -6.01 20.53
CA ARG A 246 -15.70 -5.44 19.23
C ARG A 246 -14.71 -4.37 18.79
N LEU A 247 -14.07 -3.65 19.71
CA LEU A 247 -13.02 -2.68 19.42
C LEU A 247 -11.81 -3.34 18.73
N CYS A 248 -11.57 -4.62 19.00
CA CYS A 248 -10.49 -5.42 18.38
C CYS A 248 -10.95 -6.26 17.18
N MET A 249 -12.25 -6.60 17.09
CA MET A 249 -12.84 -7.38 16.00
C MET A 249 -13.14 -6.52 14.77
N GLU A 250 -12.23 -5.64 14.36
CA GLU A 250 -12.36 -5.00 13.05
C GLU A 250 -12.49 -6.11 11.98
N LEU A 251 -13.72 -6.37 11.52
CA LEU A 251 -13.97 -7.18 10.34
C LEU A 251 -13.52 -6.34 9.14
N GLU A 252 -12.20 -6.24 8.98
CA GLU A 252 -11.51 -5.55 7.88
C GLU A 252 -12.07 -5.99 6.51
N GLU A 253 -12.56 -7.22 6.41
CA GLU A 253 -13.14 -7.78 5.18
C GLU A 253 -14.46 -7.09 4.73
N SER A 254 -15.25 -6.51 5.64
CA SER A 254 -16.51 -5.81 5.29
C SER A 254 -16.30 -4.36 4.81
N ASN A 255 -15.11 -3.83 5.07
CA ASN A 255 -14.72 -2.44 4.85
C ASN A 255 -13.98 -2.22 3.53
N VAL A 256 -13.45 -3.26 2.88
CA VAL A 256 -12.79 -3.11 1.57
C VAL A 256 -13.84 -2.73 0.52
N VAL A 257 -13.66 -1.57 -0.08
CA VAL A 257 -14.45 -1.14 -1.24
C VAL A 257 -13.61 -1.37 -2.49
N ASP A 258 -13.77 -2.56 -3.06
CA ASP A 258 -13.14 -2.92 -4.33
C ASP A 258 -14.23 -3.35 -5.32
N ILE A 259 -14.40 -2.55 -6.37
CA ILE A 259 -15.23 -2.94 -7.52
C ILE A 259 -14.26 -3.42 -8.59
N ASN A 260 -14.47 -4.64 -9.08
CA ASN A 260 -13.68 -5.21 -10.15
C ASN A 260 -14.58 -5.88 -11.19
N ASN A 261 -14.57 -5.36 -12.42
CA ASN A 261 -15.29 -5.92 -13.56
C ASN A 261 -14.27 -6.44 -14.59
N PRO A 262 -14.00 -7.76 -14.60
CA PRO A 262 -13.10 -8.36 -15.58
C PRO A 262 -13.73 -8.32 -16.99
N GLY A 263 -12.91 -8.05 -18.00
CA GLY A 263 -13.37 -7.97 -19.39
C GLY A 263 -12.33 -7.43 -20.36
N ALA A 264 -12.66 -7.49 -21.65
CA ALA A 264 -11.92 -6.84 -22.73
C ALA A 264 -12.61 -5.54 -23.15
N TYR A 265 -11.86 -4.43 -23.09
CA TYR A 265 -12.35 -3.09 -23.39
C TYR A 265 -11.65 -2.56 -24.65
N SER A 266 -12.42 -2.44 -25.74
CA SER A 266 -11.93 -2.00 -27.05
C SER A 266 -12.00 -0.49 -27.29
N THR A 267 -12.34 0.29 -26.26
CA THR A 267 -12.47 1.74 -26.32
C THR A 267 -11.61 2.36 -25.24
N VAL A 268 -11.28 3.65 -25.38
CA VAL A 268 -10.32 4.31 -24.50
C VAL A 268 -10.75 4.22 -23.04
N CYS A 269 -9.88 3.63 -22.23
CA CYS A 269 -10.02 3.54 -20.78
C CYS A 269 -9.05 4.51 -20.11
N VAL A 270 -9.51 5.18 -19.06
CA VAL A 270 -8.74 6.20 -18.35
C VAL A 270 -8.59 5.79 -16.90
N ASP A 271 -7.38 5.94 -16.38
CA ASP A 271 -6.99 5.71 -15.00
C ASP A 271 -6.95 7.04 -14.26
N LEU A 272 -7.74 7.14 -13.19
CA LEU A 272 -7.91 8.35 -12.39
C LEU A 272 -7.44 8.09 -10.95
N GLU A 273 -6.64 9.01 -10.42
CA GLU A 273 -6.28 9.04 -9.00
C GLU A 273 -7.27 9.92 -8.23
N LEU A 274 -7.70 9.43 -7.08
CA LEU A 274 -8.65 10.12 -6.19
C LEU A 274 -7.91 10.59 -4.93
N THR A 275 -8.08 11.86 -4.59
CA THR A 275 -7.47 12.46 -3.40
C THR A 275 -8.50 13.17 -2.52
N SER A 276 -8.17 13.35 -1.24
CA SER A 276 -8.97 14.12 -0.27
C SER A 276 -10.39 13.59 0.02
N LEU A 277 -10.66 12.30 -0.22
CA LEU A 277 -11.97 11.69 0.05
C LEU A 277 -12.37 11.79 1.54
N ALA A 278 -11.44 11.53 2.46
CA ALA A 278 -11.69 11.58 3.90
C ALA A 278 -12.05 13.00 4.38
N VAL A 279 -11.27 14.00 3.95
CA VAL A 279 -11.51 15.41 4.30
C VAL A 279 -12.86 15.88 3.74
N ASN A 280 -13.15 15.58 2.47
CA ASN A 280 -14.43 15.89 1.84
C ASN A 280 -15.61 15.28 2.62
N THR A 281 -15.51 14.00 2.97
CA THR A 281 -16.58 13.26 3.66
C THR A 281 -16.96 13.89 5.01
N ILE A 282 -15.99 14.41 5.76
CA ILE A 282 -16.26 15.03 7.07
C ILE A 282 -16.90 16.39 6.92
N VAL A 283 -16.40 17.22 6.01
CA VAL A 283 -16.97 18.55 5.76
C VAL A 283 -18.41 18.40 5.27
N GLU A 284 -18.66 17.46 4.36
CA GLU A 284 -19.97 17.20 3.74
C GLU A 284 -20.85 16.19 4.50
N SER A 285 -20.45 15.82 5.72
CA SER A 285 -21.16 14.85 6.58
C SER A 285 -22.64 15.15 6.80
N ALA A 286 -23.04 16.42 6.80
CA ALA A 286 -24.43 16.83 6.95
C ALA A 286 -25.28 16.45 5.73
N HIS A 287 -24.77 16.74 4.52
CA HIS A 287 -25.45 16.46 3.27
C HIS A 287 -25.61 14.95 3.01
N ILE A 288 -24.64 14.14 3.45
CA ILE A 288 -24.71 12.66 3.35
C ILE A 288 -25.92 12.13 4.11
N ASN A 289 -26.16 12.63 5.33
CA ASN A 289 -27.27 12.17 6.17
C ASN A 289 -28.64 12.62 5.62
N GLU A 290 -28.70 13.82 5.04
CA GLU A 290 -29.92 14.34 4.39
C GLU A 290 -30.30 13.52 3.14
N LEU A 291 -29.32 13.14 2.32
CA LEU A 291 -29.51 12.30 1.13
C LEU A 291 -30.08 10.92 1.44
N GLU A 292 -29.85 10.40 2.64
CA GLU A 292 -30.35 9.08 3.07
C GLU A 292 -31.78 9.11 3.64
N GLY A 293 -32.36 10.30 3.88
CA GLY A 293 -33.68 10.42 4.50
C GLY A 293 -33.74 9.86 5.94
N ALA A 294 -32.58 9.64 6.58
CA ALA A 294 -32.48 9.08 7.92
C ALA A 294 -32.99 10.11 8.94
N SER A 295 -34.24 9.91 9.39
CA SER A 295 -34.91 10.74 10.39
C SER A 295 -34.64 10.31 11.84
N ALA A 296 -33.63 9.47 12.09
CA ALA A 296 -33.29 8.98 13.41
C ALA A 296 -31.87 9.46 13.76
N VAL A 297 -31.78 10.42 14.70
CA VAL A 297 -30.54 11.02 15.24
C VAL A 297 -29.56 11.56 14.19
N SER A 298 -29.97 12.66 13.54
CA SER A 298 -29.02 13.50 12.80
C SER A 298 -27.94 14.04 13.75
N PHE A 299 -26.67 14.07 13.34
CA PHE A 299 -25.53 14.55 14.15
C PHE A 299 -25.74 15.98 14.73
N ASP A 300 -26.60 16.77 14.07
CA ASP A 300 -26.94 18.14 14.47
C ASP A 300 -28.20 18.23 15.36
N ALA A 301 -28.92 17.12 15.54
CA ALA A 301 -30.18 17.02 16.27
C ALA A 301 -30.15 15.95 17.36
N GLY A 302 -29.03 15.82 18.08
CA GLY A 302 -28.97 14.97 19.27
C GLY A 302 -29.98 15.46 20.33
N PRO A 303 -30.84 14.58 20.88
CA PRO A 303 -31.73 14.98 21.96
C PRO A 303 -30.87 15.40 23.16
N GLN A 304 -30.99 16.66 23.57
CA GLN A 304 -30.57 17.06 24.91
C GLN A 304 -31.40 16.21 25.88
N THR A 305 -30.80 15.15 26.43
CA THR A 305 -31.43 14.39 27.50
C THR A 305 -31.58 15.35 28.66
N SER A 306 -32.82 15.63 29.07
CA SER A 306 -33.06 16.46 30.25
C SER A 306 -32.38 15.80 31.44
N LEU A 307 -31.80 16.62 32.32
CA LEU A 307 -31.12 16.16 33.55
C LEU A 307 -32.02 15.20 34.36
N GLU A 308 -33.33 15.41 34.29
CA GLU A 308 -34.36 14.62 34.94
C GLU A 308 -34.49 13.20 34.36
N GLY A 309 -34.26 13.01 33.05
CA GLY A 309 -34.23 11.69 32.39
C GLY A 309 -32.97 10.89 32.70
N MET A 310 -31.84 11.56 32.98
CA MET A 310 -30.60 10.90 33.44
C MET A 310 -30.71 10.43 34.90
N ILE A 311 -31.40 11.17 35.76
CA ILE A 311 -31.58 10.84 37.18
C ILE A 311 -32.51 9.63 37.38
N GLN A 312 -33.47 9.42 36.48
CA GLN A 312 -34.48 8.36 36.63
C GLN A 312 -34.09 7.00 36.00
N GLY A 313 -32.92 6.90 35.32
CA GLY A 313 -32.44 5.64 34.74
C GLY A 313 -33.34 5.01 33.66
N GLN A 314 -34.38 5.73 33.21
CA GLN A 314 -35.40 5.25 32.25
C GLN A 314 -35.33 6.02 30.92
N GLY A 315 -34.12 6.17 30.37
CA GLY A 315 -33.96 6.66 28.99
C GLY A 315 -34.02 5.51 27.99
N ALA A 316 -35.12 5.35 27.26
CA ALA A 316 -35.17 4.44 26.09
C ALA A 316 -34.06 4.75 25.05
N GLY A 317 -33.53 5.98 25.05
CA GLY A 317 -32.36 6.39 24.26
C GLY A 317 -31.05 5.74 24.70
N HIS A 318 -30.91 5.30 25.96
CA HIS A 318 -29.70 4.65 26.47
C HIS A 318 -29.56 3.20 26.00
N MET A 319 -30.68 2.53 25.69
CA MET A 319 -30.70 1.17 25.12
C MET A 319 -30.40 1.18 23.61
N LEU A 320 -30.85 2.18 22.86
CA LEU A 320 -30.54 2.36 21.43
C LEU A 320 -29.10 2.85 21.20
N ALA A 321 -28.62 3.80 22.03
CA ALA A 321 -27.25 4.31 21.95
C ALA A 321 -26.18 3.25 22.31
N CYS A 322 -26.54 2.16 22.99
CA CYS A 322 -25.58 1.11 23.34
C CYS A 322 -25.23 0.19 22.14
N TYR A 323 -26.07 0.20 21.08
CA TYR A 323 -25.86 -0.60 19.87
C TYR A 323 -25.44 0.23 18.65
N ASP A 324 -25.73 1.53 18.62
CA ASP A 324 -25.33 2.43 17.54
C ASP A 324 -24.09 3.24 17.93
N GLU A 325 -22.90 2.72 17.58
CA GLU A 325 -21.60 3.39 17.75
C GLU A 325 -21.60 4.80 17.14
N THR A 326 -22.33 4.99 16.03
CA THR A 326 -22.46 6.26 15.32
C THR A 326 -23.14 7.34 16.18
N ALA A 327 -24.13 6.96 16.98
CA ALA A 327 -24.83 7.87 17.88
C ALA A 327 -23.96 8.27 19.09
N LEU A 328 -23.10 7.39 19.58
CA LEU A 328 -22.17 7.67 20.69
C LEU A 328 -21.09 8.66 20.28
N CYS A 329 -20.56 8.54 19.06
CA CYS A 329 -19.49 9.39 18.55
C CYS A 329 -19.98 10.72 17.96
N ALA A 330 -21.30 10.98 17.92
CA ALA A 330 -21.86 12.11 17.17
C ALA A 330 -21.32 13.48 17.62
N THR A 331 -21.23 13.70 18.94
CA THR A 331 -20.69 14.96 19.48
C THR A 331 -19.22 15.14 19.10
N THR A 332 -18.43 14.07 19.25
CA THR A 332 -17.00 14.05 18.91
C THR A 332 -16.78 14.29 17.41
N PHE A 333 -17.59 13.66 16.56
CA PHE A 333 -17.52 13.82 15.12
C PHE A 333 -17.84 15.27 14.68
N ARG A 334 -18.74 15.97 15.40
CA ARG A 334 -18.98 17.40 15.17
C ARG A 334 -17.76 18.26 15.55
N LEU A 335 -17.07 17.94 16.65
CA LEU A 335 -15.81 18.61 17.03
C LEU A 335 -14.73 18.39 15.97
N LEU A 336 -14.63 17.15 15.48
CA LEU A 336 -13.73 16.75 14.40
C LEU A 336 -13.99 17.55 13.12
N LYS A 337 -15.25 17.71 12.73
CA LYS A 337 -15.66 18.55 11.60
C LYS A 337 -15.21 20.01 11.76
N MET A 338 -15.43 20.60 12.94
CA MET A 338 -15.01 21.98 13.21
C MET A 338 -13.48 22.14 13.13
N MET A 339 -12.73 21.14 13.57
CA MET A 339 -11.27 21.12 13.47
C MET A 339 -10.81 21.18 12.00
N VAL A 340 -11.32 20.27 11.16
CA VAL A 340 -10.97 20.19 9.74
C VAL A 340 -11.38 21.45 8.98
N GLN A 341 -12.58 21.99 9.26
CA GLN A 341 -13.03 23.27 8.68
C GLN A 341 -12.13 24.44 9.10
N GLY A 342 -11.61 24.44 10.33
CA GLY A 342 -10.64 25.41 10.81
C GLY A 342 -9.34 25.38 9.99
N TRP A 343 -8.75 24.20 9.81
CA TRP A 343 -7.54 24.05 8.99
C TRP A 343 -7.77 24.40 7.53
N LEU A 344 -8.91 24.01 6.95
CA LEU A 344 -9.27 24.36 5.58
C LEU A 344 -9.37 25.89 5.38
N LYS A 345 -9.94 26.60 6.36
CA LYS A 345 -9.98 28.07 6.36
C LYS A 345 -8.57 28.66 6.43
N ASP A 346 -7.68 28.08 7.23
CA ASP A 346 -6.29 28.55 7.35
C ASP A 346 -5.48 28.32 6.07
N VAL A 347 -5.70 27.21 5.37
CA VAL A 347 -5.06 26.96 4.06
C VAL A 347 -5.59 27.92 3.00
N THR A 348 -6.91 28.09 2.91
CA THR A 348 -7.53 28.95 1.88
C THR A 348 -7.31 30.44 2.10
N SER A 349 -7.34 30.90 3.37
CA SER A 349 -7.25 32.33 3.69
C SER A 349 -5.81 32.80 3.94
N HIS A 350 -4.98 31.97 4.57
CA HIS A 350 -3.63 32.34 5.01
C HIS A 350 -2.51 31.60 4.26
N GLN A 351 -2.83 30.66 3.37
CA GLN A 351 -1.86 29.80 2.67
C GLN A 351 -0.87 29.13 3.64
N ASN A 352 -1.36 28.74 4.82
CA ASN A 352 -0.52 28.20 5.87
C ASN A 352 -0.10 26.76 5.57
N PHE A 353 1.18 26.58 5.26
CA PHE A 353 1.80 25.28 4.99
C PHE A 353 1.62 24.27 6.14
N HIS A 354 1.65 24.72 7.40
CA HIS A 354 1.48 23.80 8.54
C HIS A 354 0.06 23.28 8.67
N ALA A 355 -0.95 24.08 8.31
CA ALA A 355 -2.35 23.65 8.30
C ALA A 355 -2.60 22.63 7.18
N ASP A 356 -2.00 22.86 6.01
CA ASP A 356 -2.06 21.93 4.87
C ASP A 356 -1.45 20.56 5.24
N ASN A 357 -0.30 20.58 5.92
CA ASN A 357 0.31 19.36 6.44
C ASN A 357 -0.61 18.60 7.42
N GLN A 358 -1.37 19.30 8.29
CA GLN A 358 -2.34 18.62 9.16
C GLN A 358 -3.49 17.99 8.37
N LEU A 359 -3.98 18.63 7.31
CA LEU A 359 -5.04 18.08 6.44
C LEU A 359 -4.58 16.81 5.72
N ILE A 360 -3.36 16.79 5.20
CA ILE A 360 -2.79 15.61 4.53
C ILE A 360 -2.70 14.42 5.50
N HIS A 361 -2.23 14.66 6.73
CA HIS A 361 -2.08 13.60 7.74
C HIS A 361 -3.36 13.30 8.54
N PHE A 362 -4.46 13.97 8.24
CA PHE A 362 -5.70 13.83 8.99
C PHE A 362 -6.23 12.38 9.00
N TYR A 363 -6.32 11.76 7.81
CA TYR A 363 -6.81 10.38 7.71
C TYR A 363 -5.85 9.40 8.40
N ARG A 364 -4.54 9.65 8.26
CA ARG A 364 -3.48 8.91 8.97
C ARG A 364 -3.64 8.98 10.50
N TRP A 365 -4.07 10.12 11.05
CA TRP A 365 -4.27 10.27 12.49
C TRP A 365 -5.45 9.46 13.01
N ILE A 366 -6.61 9.49 12.33
CA ILE A 366 -7.80 8.71 12.72
C ILE A 366 -7.52 7.20 12.71
N GLN A 367 -6.69 6.75 11.79
CA GLN A 367 -6.37 5.33 11.64
C GLN A 367 -5.32 4.84 12.64
N SER A 368 -4.46 5.73 13.15
CA SER A 368 -3.28 5.30 13.91
C SER A 368 -3.64 4.95 15.35
N PRO A 369 -3.44 3.69 15.79
CA PRO A 369 -3.61 3.32 17.21
C PRO A 369 -2.51 3.90 18.11
N ASN A 370 -1.54 4.63 17.55
CA ASN A 370 -0.51 5.34 18.31
C ASN A 370 -0.93 6.78 18.66
N ALA A 371 -2.04 7.26 18.12
CA ALA A 371 -2.59 8.57 18.47
C ALA A 371 -3.18 8.51 19.89
N LEU A 372 -2.99 9.58 20.67
CA LEU A 372 -3.45 9.62 22.06
C LEU A 372 -4.97 9.60 22.15
N LEU A 373 -5.66 10.26 21.22
CA LEU A 373 -7.12 10.30 21.14
C LEU A 373 -7.68 9.30 20.12
N TYR A 374 -6.95 8.20 19.85
CA TYR A 374 -7.43 7.15 18.96
C TYR A 374 -8.79 6.60 19.43
N ASP A 375 -9.76 6.57 18.51
CA ASP A 375 -11.08 5.99 18.74
C ASP A 375 -11.48 5.15 17.50
N PRO A 376 -11.58 3.81 17.64
CA PRO A 376 -11.96 2.93 16.53
C PRO A 376 -13.40 3.18 16.05
N ALA A 377 -14.30 3.68 16.89
CA ALA A 377 -15.67 3.97 16.48
C ALA A 377 -15.74 5.21 15.56
N LEU A 378 -14.92 6.23 15.80
CA LEU A 378 -14.75 7.36 14.88
C LEU A 378 -14.20 6.91 13.53
N ARG A 379 -13.18 6.04 13.54
CA ARG A 379 -12.62 5.47 12.30
C ARG A 379 -13.69 4.75 11.49
N ARG A 380 -14.47 3.86 12.10
CA ARG A 380 -15.55 3.12 11.42
C ARG A 380 -16.64 4.04 10.89
N THR A 381 -17.06 5.01 11.69
CA THR A 381 -18.07 6.00 11.29
C THR A 381 -17.62 6.75 10.05
N LEU A 382 -16.38 7.27 10.06
CA LEU A 382 -15.80 7.96 8.92
C LEU A 382 -15.69 7.03 7.69
N HIS A 383 -15.16 5.83 7.87
CA HIS A 383 -14.98 4.85 6.79
C HIS A 383 -16.31 4.48 6.12
N ASN A 384 -17.35 4.25 6.91
CA ASN A 384 -18.70 3.97 6.42
C ASN A 384 -19.27 5.15 5.63
N MET A 385 -19.05 6.38 6.09
CA MET A 385 -19.44 7.58 5.35
C MET A 385 -18.62 7.74 4.06
N MET A 386 -17.32 7.45 4.08
CA MET A 386 -16.46 7.48 2.89
C MET A 386 -16.94 6.47 1.84
N LYS A 387 -17.27 5.25 2.27
CA LYS A 387 -17.88 4.22 1.41
C LYS A 387 -19.16 4.72 0.75
N LYS A 388 -20.03 5.41 1.48
CA LYS A 388 -21.27 5.99 0.94
C LYS A 388 -20.98 7.08 -0.11
N VAL A 389 -20.12 8.05 0.20
CA VAL A 389 -19.71 9.12 -0.74
C VAL A 389 -19.08 8.51 -2.00
N PHE A 390 -18.20 7.53 -1.83
CA PHE A 390 -17.53 6.86 -2.92
C PHE A 390 -18.50 6.07 -3.82
N MET A 391 -19.44 5.34 -3.23
CA MET A 391 -20.49 4.65 -4.01
C MET A 391 -21.38 5.64 -4.77
N GLN A 392 -21.66 6.82 -4.20
CA GLN A 392 -22.38 7.89 -4.88
C GLN A 392 -21.56 8.50 -6.02
N LEU A 393 -20.24 8.67 -5.85
CA LEU A 393 -19.33 9.11 -6.91
C LEU A 393 -19.37 8.13 -8.09
N ILE A 394 -19.25 6.83 -7.80
CA ILE A 394 -19.36 5.75 -8.79
C ILE A 394 -20.71 5.79 -9.52
N ALA A 395 -21.81 6.04 -8.80
CA ALA A 395 -23.13 6.18 -9.39
C ALA A 395 -23.20 7.37 -10.35
N GLU A 396 -22.53 8.48 -10.06
CA GLU A 396 -22.46 9.65 -10.95
C GLU A 396 -21.67 9.38 -12.23
N PHE A 397 -20.52 8.70 -12.14
CA PHE A 397 -19.79 8.25 -13.34
C PHE A 397 -20.66 7.34 -14.22
N LYS A 398 -21.37 6.38 -13.61
CA LYS A 398 -22.32 5.50 -14.33
C LYS A 398 -23.47 6.30 -14.95
N ARG A 399 -24.02 7.30 -14.24
CA ARG A 399 -25.10 8.17 -14.74
C ARG A 399 -24.66 9.00 -15.95
N LEU A 400 -23.41 9.46 -15.96
CA LEU A 400 -22.82 10.22 -17.06
C LEU A 400 -22.37 9.32 -18.24
N GLY A 401 -22.59 8.01 -18.14
CA GLY A 401 -22.42 7.06 -19.25
C GLY A 401 -21.11 6.25 -19.24
N SER A 402 -20.25 6.45 -18.22
CA SER A 402 -19.01 5.70 -18.05
C SER A 402 -19.28 4.28 -17.54
N VAL A 403 -18.43 3.32 -17.94
CA VAL A 403 -18.43 1.97 -17.36
C VAL A 403 -17.24 1.88 -16.42
N ILE A 404 -17.48 1.43 -15.20
CA ILE A 404 -16.45 1.30 -14.16
C ILE A 404 -15.77 -0.06 -14.33
N ILE A 405 -14.46 -0.07 -14.53
CA ILE A 405 -13.67 -1.30 -14.67
C ILE A 405 -13.18 -1.72 -13.29
N HIS A 406 -12.43 -0.83 -12.64
CA HIS A 406 -11.90 -1.03 -11.30
C HIS A 406 -12.08 0.24 -10.48
N ALA A 407 -12.41 0.10 -9.20
CA ALA A 407 -12.56 1.24 -8.30
C ALA A 407 -12.25 0.87 -6.85
N ASN A 408 -11.33 1.62 -6.25
CA ASN A 408 -11.10 1.69 -4.80
C ASN A 408 -10.97 3.17 -4.36
N PHE A 409 -10.74 3.44 -3.07
CA PHE A 409 -10.73 4.82 -2.57
C PHE A 409 -9.68 5.75 -3.17
N ASN A 410 -8.62 5.20 -3.78
CA ASN A 410 -7.50 6.00 -4.31
C ASN A 410 -7.41 5.95 -5.84
N ARG A 411 -8.04 4.97 -6.49
CA ARG A 411 -7.88 4.71 -7.92
C ARG A 411 -9.21 4.31 -8.55
N LEU A 412 -9.49 4.88 -9.72
CA LEU A 412 -10.71 4.66 -10.47
C LEU A 412 -10.37 4.50 -11.96
N ILE A 413 -10.61 3.30 -12.50
CA ILE A 413 -10.44 2.99 -13.93
C ILE A 413 -11.80 2.99 -14.61
N VAL A 414 -11.96 3.87 -15.59
CA VAL A 414 -13.21 4.08 -16.32
C VAL A 414 -13.06 3.85 -17.82
N CYS A 415 -14.04 3.16 -18.40
CA CYS A 415 -14.19 3.04 -19.84
C CYS A 415 -15.07 4.19 -20.35
N THR A 416 -14.50 5.06 -21.19
CA THR A 416 -15.16 6.28 -21.69
C THR A 416 -16.10 6.03 -22.86
N LYS A 417 -16.02 4.85 -23.50
CA LYS A 417 -16.68 4.50 -24.77
C LYS A 417 -16.30 5.40 -25.95
N LYS A 418 -15.26 6.23 -25.81
CA LYS A 418 -14.70 7.06 -26.88
C LYS A 418 -13.62 6.28 -27.63
N ARG A 419 -13.44 6.60 -28.91
CA ARG A 419 -12.49 5.91 -29.80
C ARG A 419 -11.17 6.65 -29.94
N THR A 420 -11.15 7.96 -29.71
CA THR A 420 -9.94 8.77 -29.76
C THR A 420 -9.56 9.20 -28.35
N ILE A 421 -8.26 9.37 -28.10
CA ILE A 421 -7.75 9.84 -26.81
C ILE A 421 -8.22 11.26 -26.54
N SER A 422 -8.16 12.15 -27.53
CA SER A 422 -8.58 13.56 -27.38
C SER A 422 -10.04 13.67 -26.93
N ASP A 423 -10.95 12.90 -27.55
CA ASP A 423 -12.37 12.89 -27.14
C ASP A 423 -12.57 12.28 -25.74
N ALA A 424 -11.75 11.28 -25.38
CA ALA A 424 -11.80 10.65 -24.06
C ALA A 424 -11.36 11.64 -22.97
N MET A 425 -10.26 12.37 -23.19
CA MET A 425 -9.75 13.37 -22.24
C MET A 425 -10.73 14.53 -22.07
N ALA A 426 -11.29 15.06 -23.16
CA ALA A 426 -12.32 16.10 -23.09
C ALA A 426 -13.59 15.61 -22.36
N TYR A 427 -13.96 14.34 -22.53
CA TYR A 427 -15.08 13.73 -21.80
C TYR A 427 -14.80 13.60 -20.30
N ILE A 428 -13.58 13.19 -19.92
CA ILE A 428 -13.17 13.12 -18.51
C ILE A 428 -13.14 14.51 -17.88
N GLU A 429 -12.58 15.52 -18.55
CA GLU A 429 -12.57 16.90 -18.06
C GLU A 429 -13.99 17.45 -17.84
N TYR A 430 -14.91 17.15 -18.76
CA TYR A 430 -16.33 17.45 -18.60
C TYR A 430 -16.95 16.75 -17.38
N ILE A 431 -16.69 15.44 -17.19
CA ILE A 431 -17.19 14.71 -16.03
C ILE A 431 -16.63 15.29 -14.74
N THR A 432 -15.32 15.53 -14.66
CA THR A 432 -14.66 16.09 -13.48
C THR A 432 -15.25 17.44 -13.12
N THR A 433 -15.49 18.32 -14.11
CA THR A 433 -16.15 19.61 -13.90
C THR A 433 -17.60 19.45 -13.41
N SER A 434 -18.34 18.48 -13.98
CA SER A 434 -19.71 18.16 -13.58
C SER A 434 -19.80 17.62 -12.15
N ILE A 435 -18.86 16.76 -11.75
CA ILE A 435 -18.78 16.19 -10.39
C ILE A 435 -18.44 17.30 -9.39
N ARG A 436 -17.46 18.15 -9.69
CA ARG A 436 -17.07 19.29 -8.84
C ARG A 436 -18.17 20.34 -8.66
N SER A 437 -19.15 20.39 -9.57
CA SER A 437 -20.31 21.29 -9.44
C SER A 437 -21.30 20.87 -8.36
N ARG A 438 -21.19 19.64 -7.84
CA ARG A 438 -22.03 19.15 -6.74
C ARG A 438 -21.33 19.37 -5.40
N GLU A 439 -22.05 19.92 -4.44
CA GLU A 439 -21.56 20.20 -3.08
C GLU A 439 -20.92 18.97 -2.43
N LEU A 440 -21.54 17.79 -2.60
CA LEU A 440 -21.06 16.52 -2.03
C LEU A 440 -19.63 16.13 -2.46
N PHE A 441 -19.13 16.59 -3.61
CA PHE A 441 -17.83 16.21 -4.16
C PHE A 441 -16.88 17.39 -4.33
N HIS A 442 -17.19 18.53 -3.72
CA HIS A 442 -16.49 19.78 -3.98
C HIS A 442 -14.98 19.70 -3.68
N MET A 443 -14.60 18.95 -2.65
CA MET A 443 -13.21 18.81 -2.20
C MET A 443 -12.52 17.53 -2.69
N VAL A 444 -13.21 16.68 -3.47
CA VAL A 444 -12.61 15.45 -4.02
C VAL A 444 -11.70 15.82 -5.19
N GLY A 445 -10.41 15.55 -5.05
CA GLY A 445 -9.45 15.63 -6.15
C GLY A 445 -9.61 14.43 -7.08
N ILE A 446 -9.66 14.69 -8.39
CA ILE A 446 -9.73 13.67 -9.43
C ILE A 446 -8.68 14.07 -10.45
N ASP A 447 -7.57 13.37 -10.41
CA ASP A 447 -6.39 13.62 -11.24
C ASP A 447 -6.22 12.48 -12.24
N TYR A 448 -5.65 12.79 -13.40
CA TYR A 448 -5.41 11.83 -14.46
C TYR A 448 -4.03 11.20 -14.31
N ASP A 449 -3.94 9.86 -14.36
CA ASP A 449 -2.66 9.13 -14.35
C ASP A 449 -2.33 8.59 -15.76
N LYS A 450 -3.12 7.64 -16.27
CA LYS A 450 -2.82 6.88 -17.50
C LYS A 450 -4.04 6.66 -18.38
N CYS A 451 -3.81 6.35 -19.67
CA CYS A 451 -4.86 5.98 -20.61
C CYS A 451 -4.47 4.75 -21.43
N TRP A 452 -5.47 3.94 -21.73
CA TRP A 452 -5.37 2.71 -22.48
C TRP A 452 -6.27 2.82 -23.71
N GLU A 453 -5.73 2.56 -24.91
CA GLU A 453 -6.56 2.49 -26.11
C GLU A 453 -7.28 1.14 -26.22
N PHE A 454 -6.60 0.07 -25.79
CA PHE A 454 -7.15 -1.27 -25.64
C PHE A 454 -6.69 -1.85 -24.30
N LEU A 455 -7.63 -2.42 -23.54
CA LEU A 455 -7.36 -2.98 -22.22
C LEU A 455 -8.02 -4.34 -22.05
N LEU A 456 -7.22 -5.34 -21.73
CA LEU A 456 -7.64 -6.65 -21.24
C LEU A 456 -7.43 -6.68 -19.73
N TRP A 457 -8.52 -6.75 -18.97
CA TRP A 457 -8.51 -6.57 -17.52
C TRP A 457 -9.09 -7.79 -16.80
N MET A 458 -8.37 -8.34 -15.83
CA MET A 458 -8.87 -9.39 -14.94
C MET A 458 -8.97 -8.88 -13.50
N ASP A 459 -7.88 -8.34 -12.96
CA ASP A 459 -7.79 -7.72 -11.65
C ASP A 459 -6.59 -6.76 -11.61
N PRO A 460 -6.35 -6.00 -10.52
CA PRO A 460 -5.21 -5.06 -10.45
C PRO A 460 -3.83 -5.68 -10.70
N ALA A 461 -3.65 -6.98 -10.45
CA ALA A 461 -2.39 -7.70 -10.64
C ALA A 461 -2.31 -8.45 -11.99
N ASN A 462 -3.40 -8.49 -12.75
CA ASN A 462 -3.54 -9.24 -14.01
C ASN A 462 -4.23 -8.36 -15.06
N ARG A 463 -3.43 -7.70 -15.87
CA ARG A 463 -3.85 -6.78 -16.94
C ARG A 463 -2.88 -6.81 -18.11
N GLY A 464 -3.39 -6.54 -19.31
CA GLY A 464 -2.57 -6.29 -20.49
C GLY A 464 -3.25 -5.32 -21.42
N GLY A 465 -2.50 -4.44 -22.09
CA GLY A 465 -3.10 -3.41 -22.93
C GLY A 465 -2.08 -2.53 -23.62
N VAL A 466 -2.58 -1.64 -24.49
CA VAL A 466 -1.75 -0.67 -25.22
C VAL A 466 -2.02 0.73 -24.70
N PHE A 467 -0.97 1.42 -24.27
CA PHE A 467 -1.05 2.81 -23.80
C PHE A 467 -1.33 3.79 -24.95
N GLY A 468 -2.13 4.81 -24.64
CA GLY A 468 -2.38 5.92 -25.56
C GLY A 468 -1.23 6.92 -25.63
N LYS A 469 -0.96 7.46 -26.83
CA LYS A 469 0.00 8.58 -26.98
C LYS A 469 -0.65 9.88 -26.49
N ILE A 470 -0.07 10.49 -25.46
CA ILE A 470 -0.40 11.87 -25.05
C ILE A 470 0.84 12.72 -25.21
N ASP A 471 0.75 13.74 -26.06
CA ASP A 471 1.78 14.77 -26.19
C ASP A 471 1.89 15.53 -24.86
N GLY A 472 2.96 15.29 -24.10
CA GLY A 472 3.33 16.10 -22.92
C GLY A 472 3.58 15.39 -21.58
N LEU A 473 3.42 14.06 -21.47
CA LEU A 473 3.66 13.32 -20.20
C LEU A 473 4.65 12.15 -20.27
N ALA A 474 5.33 11.95 -21.40
CA ALA A 474 6.40 10.95 -21.50
C ALA A 474 7.69 11.46 -20.86
N ASN A 475 7.83 11.24 -19.55
CA ASN A 475 9.10 11.35 -18.83
C ASN A 475 9.92 10.05 -18.95
N GLU A 476 10.08 9.54 -20.18
CA GLU A 476 11.09 8.54 -20.49
C GLU A 476 12.04 9.12 -21.55
N PRO A 477 13.35 9.25 -21.24
CA PRO A 477 14.33 9.68 -22.23
C PRO A 477 14.55 8.55 -23.24
N VAL A 478 13.92 8.65 -24.41
CA VAL A 478 14.30 7.83 -25.56
C VAL A 478 15.65 8.35 -26.07
N PRO A 479 16.69 7.51 -26.23
CA PRO A 479 17.97 7.94 -26.80
C PRO A 479 17.77 8.46 -28.22
N GLU A 480 18.29 9.66 -28.50
CA GLU A 480 18.13 10.40 -29.78
C GLU A 480 18.90 9.80 -30.99
N GLU A 481 19.20 8.50 -31.01
CA GLU A 481 20.07 7.89 -32.02
C GLU A 481 19.41 6.86 -32.94
N GLU A 482 18.13 7.03 -33.35
CA GLU A 482 17.57 6.26 -34.47
C GLU A 482 16.65 7.10 -35.37
N GLN A 483 17.21 8.17 -35.96
CA GLN A 483 16.63 8.82 -37.14
C GLN A 483 17.37 8.35 -38.39
N ASP A 484 16.99 7.19 -38.94
CA ASP A 484 17.07 6.86 -40.38
C ASP A 484 16.75 5.37 -40.63
N LEU A 485 15.51 4.94 -40.36
CA LEU A 485 14.96 3.68 -40.90
C LEU A 485 13.48 3.85 -41.29
N SER A 486 13.07 3.10 -42.32
CA SER A 486 11.78 3.11 -43.03
C SER A 486 10.54 3.43 -42.18
N GLN A 487 9.70 4.36 -42.64
CA GLN A 487 8.43 4.81 -42.01
C GLN A 487 7.38 3.70 -41.74
N GLN A 488 7.63 2.44 -42.12
CA GLN A 488 6.76 1.31 -41.79
C GLN A 488 7.32 0.42 -40.68
N ASP A 489 8.64 0.38 -40.47
CA ASP A 489 9.26 -0.41 -39.40
C ASP A 489 9.32 0.36 -38.06
N SER A 490 9.24 1.70 -38.11
CA SER A 490 9.24 2.55 -36.92
C SER A 490 7.90 2.59 -36.17
N GLU A 491 6.77 2.32 -36.84
CA GLU A 491 5.46 2.29 -36.16
C GLU A 491 5.25 1.00 -35.35
N GLU A 492 5.82 -0.13 -35.79
CA GLU A 492 5.67 -1.42 -35.08
C GLU A 492 6.53 -1.48 -33.80
N SER A 493 7.77 -1.01 -33.86
CA SER A 493 8.65 -0.91 -32.68
C SER A 493 8.09 0.07 -31.63
N ASP A 494 7.49 1.17 -32.08
CA ASP A 494 6.80 2.15 -31.24
C ASP A 494 5.59 1.57 -30.49
N ILE A 495 4.87 0.59 -31.07
CA ILE A 495 3.68 -0.04 -30.45
C ILE A 495 4.13 -1.10 -29.43
N GLU A 496 5.20 -1.84 -29.71
CA GLU A 496 5.78 -2.80 -28.78
C GLU A 496 6.26 -2.13 -27.48
N GLY A 497 6.89 -0.95 -27.57
CA GLY A 497 7.28 -0.15 -26.40
C GLY A 497 6.10 0.41 -25.59
N ARG A 498 4.88 0.41 -26.14
CA ARG A 498 3.66 0.94 -25.49
C ARG A 498 2.72 -0.14 -24.95
N THR A 499 3.12 -1.41 -25.02
CA THR A 499 2.28 -2.51 -24.55
C THR A 499 2.63 -2.87 -23.10
N ASP A 500 1.69 -2.72 -22.17
CA ASP A 500 1.83 -3.26 -20.81
C ASP A 500 1.36 -4.71 -20.78
N MET A 501 2.15 -5.58 -20.15
CA MET A 501 1.88 -7.01 -20.02
C MET A 501 2.16 -7.44 -18.59
N HIS A 502 1.20 -7.20 -17.71
CA HIS A 502 1.34 -7.45 -16.28
C HIS A 502 0.43 -8.59 -15.83
N TRP A 503 0.94 -9.83 -15.84
CA TRP A 503 0.17 -11.05 -15.55
C TRP A 503 0.78 -11.84 -14.38
N ASN A 504 0.33 -11.58 -13.15
CA ASN A 504 0.75 -12.34 -11.98
C ASN A 504 0.48 -13.86 -12.12
N ILE A 505 -0.66 -14.25 -12.69
CA ILE A 505 -1.00 -15.67 -12.92
C ILE A 505 -0.01 -16.41 -13.83
N ALA A 506 0.70 -15.69 -14.71
CA ALA A 506 1.72 -16.28 -15.57
C ALA A 506 2.96 -16.69 -14.78
N MET A 507 3.27 -15.99 -13.68
CA MET A 507 4.43 -16.27 -12.83
C MET A 507 4.33 -17.62 -12.12
N PHE A 508 3.13 -18.17 -11.96
CA PHE A 508 2.88 -19.49 -11.36
C PHE A 508 3.07 -20.64 -12.37
N LEU A 509 3.26 -20.34 -13.66
CA LEU A 509 3.57 -21.34 -14.66
C LEU A 509 5.06 -21.72 -14.61
N PRO A 510 5.44 -22.93 -15.02
CA PRO A 510 6.85 -23.35 -15.08
C PRO A 510 7.70 -22.47 -16.00
N GLU A 511 8.86 -22.01 -15.53
CA GLU A 511 9.88 -21.42 -16.40
C GLU A 511 10.43 -22.47 -17.38
N ALA A 512 10.53 -23.72 -16.91
CA ALA A 512 10.89 -24.85 -17.74
C ALA A 512 9.90 -25.02 -18.91
N GLY A 513 10.41 -25.37 -20.09
CA GLY A 513 9.58 -25.45 -21.30
C GLY A 513 9.18 -24.10 -21.91
N ALA A 514 9.63 -22.97 -21.35
CA ALA A 514 9.30 -21.61 -21.76
C ALA A 514 7.79 -21.30 -21.67
N CYS A 515 7.08 -21.87 -20.67
CA CYS A 515 5.63 -21.69 -20.56
C CYS A 515 5.26 -20.22 -20.31
N GLN A 516 6.00 -19.52 -19.44
CA GLN A 516 5.77 -18.10 -19.15
C GLN A 516 5.99 -17.21 -20.39
N THR A 517 7.08 -17.41 -21.12
CA THR A 517 7.37 -16.65 -22.35
C THR A 517 6.33 -16.94 -23.43
N ASN A 518 5.96 -18.21 -23.64
CA ASN A 518 4.93 -18.58 -24.62
C ASN A 518 3.57 -17.98 -24.25
N PHE A 519 3.23 -17.93 -22.96
CA PHE A 519 2.02 -17.27 -22.46
C PHE A 519 2.02 -15.78 -22.84
N ASN A 520 3.08 -15.05 -22.47
CA ASN A 520 3.17 -13.62 -22.74
C ASN A 520 3.15 -13.32 -24.24
N MET A 521 3.88 -14.09 -25.07
CA MET A 521 3.89 -13.91 -26.52
C MET A 521 2.51 -14.12 -27.15
N LEU A 522 1.76 -15.13 -26.70
CA LEU A 522 0.41 -15.39 -27.20
C LEU A 522 -0.57 -14.27 -26.86
N ILE A 523 -0.60 -13.86 -25.58
CA ILE A 523 -1.53 -12.82 -25.14
C ILE A 523 -1.15 -11.47 -25.75
N ALA A 524 0.14 -11.14 -25.83
CA ALA A 524 0.62 -9.94 -26.52
C ALA A 524 0.26 -9.97 -28.02
N GLY A 525 0.45 -11.11 -28.69
CA GLY A 525 0.07 -11.29 -30.08
C GLY A 525 -1.43 -11.07 -30.31
N TYR A 526 -2.28 -11.54 -29.39
CA TYR A 526 -3.72 -11.31 -29.46
C TYR A 526 -4.07 -9.84 -29.26
N ILE A 527 -3.51 -9.19 -28.23
CA ILE A 527 -3.71 -7.77 -27.94
C ILE A 527 -3.31 -6.91 -29.14
N LEU A 528 -2.11 -7.14 -29.69
CA LEU A 528 -1.58 -6.38 -30.83
C LEU A 528 -2.41 -6.60 -32.10
N ALA A 529 -2.84 -7.83 -32.39
CA ALA A 529 -3.66 -8.12 -33.57
C ALA A 529 -5.03 -7.41 -33.49
N VAL A 530 -5.69 -7.47 -32.33
CA VAL A 530 -6.96 -6.77 -32.10
C VAL A 530 -6.77 -5.25 -32.16
N TYR A 531 -5.69 -4.74 -31.57
CA TYR A 531 -5.34 -3.32 -31.58
C TYR A 531 -5.08 -2.78 -32.99
N LYS A 532 -4.26 -3.48 -33.79
CA LYS A 532 -4.02 -3.13 -35.21
C LYS A 532 -5.35 -3.06 -35.97
N LYS A 533 -6.26 -4.02 -35.72
CA LYS A 533 -7.58 -4.02 -36.35
C LYS A 533 -8.45 -2.81 -35.92
N ILE A 534 -8.39 -2.42 -34.65
CA ILE A 534 -9.07 -1.22 -34.15
C ILE A 534 -8.55 0.03 -34.84
N GLN A 535 -7.23 0.16 -35.02
CA GLN A 535 -6.63 1.30 -35.72
C GLN A 535 -7.04 1.36 -37.19
N GLU A 536 -7.04 0.22 -37.90
CA GLU A 536 -7.50 0.15 -39.30
C GLU A 536 -8.95 0.62 -39.44
N ASP A 537 -9.86 0.11 -38.61
CA ASP A 537 -11.27 0.46 -38.66
C ASP A 537 -11.50 1.93 -38.29
N SER A 538 -10.68 2.49 -37.40
CA SER A 538 -10.67 3.92 -37.05
C SER A 538 -10.22 4.80 -38.21
N LYS A 539 -9.21 4.37 -38.99
CA LYS A 539 -8.75 5.07 -40.21
C LYS A 539 -9.83 5.03 -41.31
N LEU A 540 -10.58 3.93 -41.40
CA LEU A 540 -11.62 3.73 -42.42
C LEU A 540 -12.94 4.46 -42.14
N THR A 541 -13.24 4.81 -40.87
CA THR A 541 -14.49 5.48 -40.50
C THR A 541 -14.29 6.63 -39.49
N PRO A 542 -13.83 7.82 -39.92
CA PRO A 542 -13.80 9.00 -39.08
C PRO A 542 -15.24 9.51 -38.89
N GLY A 543 -15.81 9.38 -37.68
CA GLY A 543 -16.89 10.28 -37.25
C GLY A 543 -18.33 9.78 -37.09
N ASN A 544 -18.64 8.47 -37.09
CA ASN A 544 -20.01 8.01 -36.80
C ASN A 544 -20.14 7.31 -35.43
N THR A 545 -20.79 8.00 -34.49
CA THR A 545 -21.46 7.37 -33.34
C THR A 545 -22.57 6.43 -33.86
N PRO A 546 -22.81 5.24 -33.26
CA PRO A 546 -23.73 4.27 -33.85
C PRO A 546 -25.18 4.75 -33.83
N MET A 547 -25.83 4.87 -35.00
CA MET A 547 -27.28 5.00 -35.10
C MET A 547 -27.96 3.71 -34.60
N LYS A 548 -28.82 3.85 -33.58
CA LYS A 548 -29.77 2.80 -33.15
C LYS A 548 -30.68 2.40 -34.32
N ARG A 549 -30.51 1.20 -34.88
CA ARG A 549 -31.59 0.51 -35.61
C ARG A 549 -32.56 -0.10 -34.59
N LYS A 550 -33.81 0.35 -34.60
CA LYS A 550 -34.92 -0.28 -33.87
C LYS A 550 -35.18 -1.68 -34.46
N SER A 551 -35.21 -2.73 -33.62
CA SER A 551 -36.22 -3.81 -33.71
C SER A 551 -36.13 -4.85 -32.58
N SER A 552 -37.34 -5.23 -32.11
CA SER A 552 -37.81 -6.50 -31.53
C SER A 552 -37.30 -6.98 -30.16
N THR A 553 -38.25 -6.96 -29.22
CA THR A 553 -38.32 -7.65 -27.92
C THR A 553 -37.93 -9.14 -27.99
N GLN A 554 -36.78 -9.48 -27.41
CA GLN A 554 -36.56 -10.72 -26.64
C GLN A 554 -35.37 -10.49 -25.69
N THR A 555 -35.57 -10.84 -24.43
CA THR A 555 -34.66 -10.61 -23.31
C THR A 555 -33.38 -11.45 -23.49
N GLN A 556 -32.27 -10.80 -23.86
CA GLN A 556 -30.90 -11.32 -23.74
C GLN A 556 -30.16 -10.53 -22.66
N PRO A 557 -29.22 -11.15 -21.92
CA PRO A 557 -28.38 -10.43 -20.97
C PRO A 557 -27.54 -9.38 -21.71
N ALA A 558 -27.30 -8.23 -21.07
CA ALA A 558 -26.66 -7.06 -21.68
C ALA A 558 -25.29 -7.42 -22.30
N THR A 559 -25.24 -7.53 -23.63
CA THR A 559 -24.00 -7.62 -24.41
C THR A 559 -23.45 -6.23 -24.66
N ASP A 560 -22.12 -6.09 -24.55
CA ASP A 560 -21.40 -4.82 -24.70
C ASP A 560 -21.68 -4.14 -26.04
N VAL A 561 -22.19 -2.91 -25.98
CA VAL A 561 -22.58 -2.10 -27.15
C VAL A 561 -21.38 -1.31 -27.73
N THR A 562 -20.16 -1.58 -27.25
CA THR A 562 -18.95 -0.77 -27.51
C THR A 562 -18.04 -1.33 -28.61
N THR A 563 -18.04 -2.64 -28.84
CA THR A 563 -17.21 -3.31 -29.86
C THR A 563 -17.88 -3.27 -31.24
N LEU A 564 -17.11 -2.99 -32.30
CA LEU A 564 -17.65 -3.06 -33.68
C LEU A 564 -17.86 -4.53 -34.10
N PRO A 565 -18.93 -4.86 -34.84
CA PRO A 565 -19.14 -6.20 -35.36
C PRO A 565 -17.99 -6.73 -36.24
N SER A 566 -17.26 -5.83 -36.93
CA SER A 566 -16.06 -6.17 -37.71
C SER A 566 -14.92 -6.70 -36.83
N ILE A 567 -14.67 -6.03 -35.69
CA ILE A 567 -13.66 -6.45 -34.71
C ILE A 567 -14.08 -7.79 -34.10
N VAL A 568 -15.36 -7.96 -33.75
CA VAL A 568 -15.87 -9.22 -33.21
C VAL A 568 -15.63 -10.37 -34.19
N ALA A 569 -16.00 -10.21 -35.47
CA ALA A 569 -15.77 -11.23 -36.49
C ALA A 569 -14.28 -11.53 -36.69
N PHE A 570 -13.43 -10.50 -36.68
CA PHE A 570 -11.98 -10.66 -36.78
C PHE A 570 -11.41 -11.44 -35.59
N SER A 571 -11.72 -11.06 -34.35
CA SER A 571 -11.26 -11.77 -33.15
C SER A 571 -11.71 -13.23 -33.13
N GLN A 572 -12.93 -13.50 -33.59
CA GLN A 572 -13.45 -14.88 -33.68
C GLN A 572 -12.67 -15.73 -34.69
N ASN A 573 -12.36 -15.18 -35.87
CA ASN A 573 -11.57 -15.87 -36.89
C ASN A 573 -10.11 -16.05 -36.45
N LEU A 574 -9.52 -15.04 -35.82
CA LEU A 574 -8.15 -15.08 -35.29
C LEU A 574 -7.97 -16.25 -34.31
N ILE A 575 -8.93 -16.44 -33.40
CA ILE A 575 -8.93 -17.57 -32.45
C ILE A 575 -9.10 -18.91 -33.18
N GLN A 576 -10.04 -18.98 -34.11
CA GLN A 576 -10.40 -20.24 -34.76
C GLN A 576 -9.32 -20.74 -35.74
N ASP A 577 -8.67 -19.84 -36.47
CA ASP A 577 -7.78 -20.22 -37.58
C ASP A 577 -6.31 -20.24 -37.17
N GLU A 578 -5.78 -19.13 -36.63
CA GLU A 578 -4.35 -18.98 -36.34
C GLU A 578 -3.99 -19.43 -34.92
N PHE A 579 -4.68 -18.89 -33.91
CA PHE A 579 -4.35 -19.13 -32.50
C PHE A 579 -4.61 -20.57 -32.08
N SER A 580 -5.67 -21.20 -32.61
CA SER A 580 -5.94 -22.61 -32.35
C SER A 580 -4.75 -23.49 -32.75
N GLN A 581 -4.23 -23.33 -33.97
CA GLN A 581 -3.10 -24.12 -34.46
C GLN A 581 -1.83 -23.89 -33.63
N HIS A 582 -1.53 -22.62 -33.33
CA HIS A 582 -0.37 -22.26 -32.52
C HIS A 582 -0.47 -22.81 -31.10
N MET A 583 -1.67 -22.74 -30.48
CA MET A 583 -1.96 -23.31 -29.16
C MET A 583 -1.80 -24.83 -29.12
N PHE A 584 -2.26 -25.56 -30.16
CA PHE A 584 -2.03 -27.01 -30.25
C PHE A 584 -0.54 -27.34 -30.32
N ALA A 585 0.22 -26.65 -31.17
CA ALA A 585 1.66 -26.88 -31.31
C ALA A 585 2.42 -26.60 -30.01
N LEU A 586 2.12 -25.48 -29.34
CA LEU A 586 2.72 -25.12 -28.06
C LEU A 586 2.34 -26.10 -26.95
N THR A 587 1.07 -26.48 -26.83
CA THR A 587 0.62 -27.44 -25.81
C THR A 587 1.29 -28.81 -26.01
N GLN A 588 1.45 -29.27 -27.25
CA GLN A 588 2.24 -30.47 -27.56
C GLN A 588 3.71 -30.32 -27.19
N LYS A 589 4.32 -29.15 -27.44
CA LYS A 589 5.71 -28.86 -27.09
C LYS A 589 5.91 -28.87 -25.58
N VAL A 590 5.00 -28.28 -24.81
CA VAL A 590 5.01 -28.30 -23.34
C VAL A 590 4.84 -29.74 -22.83
N LYS A 591 3.85 -30.48 -23.33
CA LYS A 591 3.61 -31.90 -22.97
C LYS A 591 4.82 -32.80 -23.26
N LYS A 592 5.53 -32.57 -24.37
CA LYS A 592 6.74 -33.33 -24.74
C LYS A 592 7.96 -32.97 -23.89
N LYS A 593 8.13 -31.69 -23.52
CA LYS A 593 9.26 -31.21 -22.74
C LYS A 593 9.12 -31.46 -21.23
N LEU A 594 7.88 -31.47 -20.73
CA LEU A 594 7.55 -31.62 -19.32
C LEU A 594 6.49 -32.72 -19.15
N PRO A 595 6.91 -34.00 -19.12
CA PRO A 595 6.01 -35.10 -18.80
C PRO A 595 5.54 -35.03 -17.33
N ILE A 596 4.36 -35.56 -17.06
CA ILE A 596 3.73 -35.58 -15.72
C ILE A 596 4.69 -36.26 -14.74
N SER A 597 4.99 -35.57 -13.64
CA SER A 597 5.75 -36.16 -12.53
C SER A 597 4.84 -37.16 -11.80
N HIS A 598 4.90 -38.44 -12.20
CA HIS A 598 4.30 -39.52 -11.40
C HIS A 598 5.15 -39.73 -10.14
N LYS A 599 4.84 -39.00 -9.07
CA LYS A 599 5.20 -39.38 -7.70
C LYS A 599 3.94 -39.31 -6.85
N HIS A 600 3.48 -40.49 -6.42
CA HIS A 600 2.24 -40.83 -5.68
C HIS A 600 1.08 -41.35 -6.52
N SER A 601 1.20 -42.61 -6.96
CA SER A 601 0.08 -43.58 -7.08
C SER A 601 0.58 -45.00 -7.44
N ASP A 602 1.69 -45.45 -6.85
CA ASP A 602 2.07 -46.89 -6.89
C ASP A 602 1.60 -47.60 -5.61
N GLU A 603 0.33 -47.39 -5.22
CA GLU A 603 -0.40 -48.29 -4.34
C GLU A 603 -1.88 -48.28 -4.75
N GLU A 604 -2.19 -48.74 -5.97
CA GLU A 604 -3.45 -49.46 -6.28
C GLU A 604 -3.43 -50.01 -7.73
N GLY A 605 -2.99 -51.27 -7.86
CA GLY A 605 -3.71 -52.27 -8.66
C GLY A 605 -3.65 -52.25 -10.19
N ASP A 606 -2.48 -52.42 -10.80
CA ASP A 606 -2.41 -53.05 -12.13
C ASP A 606 -2.70 -54.57 -12.00
N ILE A 607 -3.97 -54.94 -12.20
CA ILE A 607 -4.41 -56.32 -12.37
C ILE A 607 -3.96 -56.80 -13.76
N PHE A 608 -2.74 -57.36 -13.82
CA PHE A 608 -2.35 -58.25 -14.91
C PHE A 608 -2.46 -59.71 -14.40
N PRO A 609 -3.15 -60.62 -15.09
CA PRO A 609 -3.42 -61.96 -14.55
C PRO A 609 -2.13 -62.76 -14.45
N ARG A 610 -1.71 -63.06 -13.22
CA ARG A 610 -0.59 -63.96 -12.94
C ARG A 610 -1.04 -65.40 -13.21
N LEU A 611 -0.43 -66.05 -14.19
CA LEU A 611 -0.51 -67.50 -14.34
C LEU A 611 0.23 -68.19 -13.17
N PRO A 612 -0.26 -69.34 -12.67
CA PRO A 612 0.32 -69.99 -11.50
C PRO A 612 1.62 -70.73 -11.86
N GLY A 613 2.71 -70.47 -11.14
CA GLY A 613 3.82 -71.43 -11.05
C GLY A 613 5.23 -71.02 -11.49
N SER A 614 5.68 -69.76 -11.36
CA SER A 614 7.09 -69.42 -11.60
C SER A 614 7.77 -68.79 -10.38
N HIS A 615 8.15 -69.63 -9.43
CA HIS A 615 9.21 -69.32 -8.46
C HIS A 615 10.56 -69.60 -9.11
N LEU A 616 11.32 -68.56 -9.50
CA LEU A 616 12.79 -68.62 -9.65
C LEU A 616 13.35 -67.19 -9.74
N LYS A 617 14.24 -66.82 -8.81
CA LYS A 617 15.03 -65.57 -8.87
C LYS A 617 16.21 -65.78 -9.81
N LEU A 618 16.27 -65.03 -10.92
CA LEU A 618 17.46 -64.95 -11.77
C LEU A 618 18.32 -63.76 -11.34
N SER A 619 19.39 -64.04 -10.60
CA SER A 619 20.50 -63.11 -10.40
C SER A 619 21.33 -63.06 -11.69
N ASN A 620 21.17 -62.00 -12.49
CA ASN A 620 21.96 -61.82 -13.72
C ASN A 620 22.96 -60.65 -13.56
N PRO A 621 24.29 -60.92 -13.58
CA PRO A 621 25.37 -59.91 -13.45
C PRO A 621 25.36 -58.81 -14.53
N ALA A 622 24.64 -58.99 -15.63
CA ALA A 622 24.53 -58.00 -16.69
C ALA A 622 23.83 -56.70 -16.26
N LEU A 623 22.95 -56.77 -15.24
CA LEU A 623 22.18 -55.62 -14.74
C LEU A 623 23.01 -54.72 -13.81
N GLU A 624 24.02 -55.27 -13.13
CA GLU A 624 24.99 -54.44 -12.39
C GLU A 624 25.93 -53.71 -13.34
N PHE A 625 26.38 -54.36 -14.42
CA PHE A 625 27.27 -53.72 -15.40
C PHE A 625 26.63 -52.50 -16.09
N VAL A 626 25.31 -52.52 -16.34
CA VAL A 626 24.56 -51.37 -16.89
C VAL A 626 24.42 -50.23 -15.88
N LYS A 627 24.26 -50.54 -14.58
CA LYS A 627 24.25 -49.52 -13.51
C LYS A 627 25.60 -48.82 -13.38
N THR A 628 26.70 -49.57 -13.45
CA THR A 628 28.07 -49.00 -13.37
C THR A 628 28.41 -48.12 -14.57
N ILE A 629 27.87 -48.43 -15.75
CA ILE A 629 28.04 -47.59 -16.95
C ILE A 629 27.20 -46.31 -16.85
N CYS A 630 25.96 -46.37 -16.36
CA CYS A 630 25.13 -45.18 -16.17
C CYS A 630 25.73 -44.20 -15.13
N GLU A 631 26.38 -44.70 -14.08
CA GLU A 631 27.07 -43.85 -13.10
C GLU A 631 28.36 -43.22 -13.65
N LYS A 632 29.07 -43.91 -14.56
CA LYS A 632 30.28 -43.36 -15.20
C LYS A 632 29.97 -42.33 -16.29
N VAL A 633 28.80 -42.40 -16.93
CA VAL A 633 28.36 -41.41 -17.94
C VAL A 633 27.91 -40.10 -17.28
N LYS A 634 27.33 -40.14 -16.07
CA LYS A 634 26.95 -38.93 -15.30
C LYS A 634 28.14 -38.08 -14.80
N LYS A 635 29.36 -38.62 -14.76
CA LYS A 635 30.57 -37.92 -14.25
C LYS A 635 31.40 -37.17 -15.30
N LYS A 636 30.92 -37.03 -16.54
CA LYS A 636 31.72 -36.47 -17.66
C LYS A 636 31.10 -35.30 -18.44
N LEU A 637 30.21 -34.52 -17.84
CA LEU A 637 29.75 -33.24 -18.39
C LEU A 637 30.09 -32.09 -17.43
N PRO A 638 30.84 -31.06 -17.85
CA PRO A 638 31.14 -29.91 -17.00
C PRO A 638 29.95 -28.94 -17.01
N ILE A 639 29.27 -28.80 -15.87
CA ILE A 639 28.30 -27.73 -15.64
C ILE A 639 28.91 -26.74 -14.66
N SER A 640 29.07 -25.52 -15.17
CA SER A 640 29.48 -24.31 -14.48
C SER A 640 28.45 -23.92 -13.42
N HIS A 641 28.91 -23.88 -12.17
CA HIS A 641 28.49 -23.14 -10.98
C HIS A 641 27.11 -22.45 -10.84
N LYS A 642 26.47 -22.84 -9.72
CA LYS A 642 25.75 -22.05 -8.69
C LYS A 642 24.35 -21.50 -9.01
N HIS A 643 23.32 -22.22 -8.54
CA HIS A 643 22.59 -21.85 -7.32
C HIS A 643 21.89 -23.11 -6.77
N SER A 644 22.17 -23.41 -5.50
CA SER A 644 21.46 -24.42 -4.71
C SER A 644 20.19 -23.79 -4.18
N ASP A 645 19.03 -24.35 -4.52
CA ASP A 645 17.89 -24.60 -3.62
C ASP A 645 16.88 -25.51 -4.36
N GLU A 646 16.58 -26.67 -3.76
CA GLU A 646 15.51 -27.63 -4.04
C GLU A 646 15.32 -28.17 -5.49
N GLU A 647 16.02 -29.26 -5.83
CA GLU A 647 15.62 -30.18 -6.92
C GLU A 647 14.28 -30.88 -6.55
N GLY A 648 13.12 -30.39 -7.04
CA GLY A 648 11.86 -31.11 -6.74
C GLY A 648 10.55 -30.69 -7.42
N ASP A 649 10.27 -29.40 -7.64
CA ASP A 649 8.98 -28.95 -8.20
C ASP A 649 9.16 -28.20 -9.52
N ILE A 650 8.44 -28.66 -10.55
CA ILE A 650 8.43 -28.02 -11.89
C ILE A 650 7.75 -26.64 -11.84
N PHE A 651 6.89 -26.42 -10.84
CA PHE A 651 6.15 -25.18 -10.64
C PHE A 651 6.80 -24.29 -9.58
N PRO A 652 6.89 -22.97 -9.80
CA PRO A 652 7.39 -22.04 -8.80
C PRO A 652 6.43 -21.94 -7.60
N ARG A 653 6.98 -21.93 -6.39
CA ARG A 653 6.23 -21.67 -5.15
C ARG A 653 6.39 -20.19 -4.78
N LEU A 654 5.36 -19.41 -5.06
CA LEU A 654 5.31 -17.97 -4.81
C LEU A 654 4.38 -17.68 -3.62
N PRO A 655 4.45 -16.46 -3.03
CA PRO A 655 3.45 -16.00 -2.08
C PRO A 655 2.02 -16.20 -2.59
N GLY A 656 1.15 -16.76 -1.73
CA GLY A 656 -0.23 -17.07 -2.10
C GLY A 656 -0.42 -18.39 -2.87
N SER A 657 0.63 -19.15 -3.17
CA SER A 657 0.51 -20.53 -3.70
C SER A 657 -0.26 -21.41 -2.71
N HIS A 658 -1.42 -21.92 -3.14
CA HIS A 658 -2.23 -22.86 -2.35
C HIS A 658 -2.65 -24.11 -3.13
N LEU A 659 -2.49 -24.10 -4.45
CA LEU A 659 -2.82 -25.23 -5.32
C LEU A 659 -1.62 -26.17 -5.45
N LYS A 660 -1.90 -27.48 -5.43
CA LYS A 660 -0.91 -28.53 -5.75
C LYS A 660 -0.95 -28.79 -7.27
N LEU A 661 -0.14 -28.03 -8.01
CA LEU A 661 -0.07 -28.13 -9.47
C LEU A 661 0.84 -29.30 -9.90
N SER A 662 0.35 -30.19 -10.74
CA SER A 662 1.09 -31.40 -11.17
C SER A 662 1.30 -31.50 -12.69
N ASN A 663 0.42 -30.90 -13.50
CA ASN A 663 0.43 -31.02 -14.95
C ASN A 663 0.68 -29.67 -15.65
N PRO A 664 1.92 -29.37 -16.08
CA PRO A 664 2.28 -28.11 -16.74
C PRO A 664 1.45 -27.77 -17.97
N ALA A 665 1.11 -28.76 -18.79
CA ALA A 665 0.34 -28.53 -20.01
C ALA A 665 -1.13 -28.19 -19.70
N LEU A 666 -1.70 -28.80 -18.66
CA LEU A 666 -3.05 -28.49 -18.21
C LEU A 666 -3.15 -27.06 -17.67
N GLU A 667 -2.24 -26.68 -16.77
CA GLU A 667 -2.27 -25.35 -16.16
C GLU A 667 -2.00 -24.25 -17.20
N PHE A 668 -1.08 -24.48 -18.13
CA PHE A 668 -0.87 -23.57 -19.27
C PHE A 668 -2.14 -23.35 -20.09
N VAL A 669 -2.87 -24.42 -20.42
CA VAL A 669 -4.13 -24.34 -21.17
C VAL A 669 -5.21 -23.60 -20.37
N LYS A 670 -5.36 -23.92 -19.08
CA LYS A 670 -6.35 -23.27 -18.22
C LYS A 670 -6.11 -21.76 -18.14
N THR A 671 -4.88 -21.34 -17.84
CA THR A 671 -4.54 -19.92 -17.64
C THR A 671 -4.75 -19.12 -18.92
N ILE A 672 -4.34 -19.63 -20.09
CA ILE A 672 -4.55 -18.92 -21.36
C ILE A 672 -6.02 -18.85 -21.74
N CYS A 673 -6.74 -19.97 -21.64
CA CYS A 673 -8.16 -19.98 -21.96
C CYS A 673 -8.95 -19.07 -21.02
N GLU A 674 -8.55 -18.94 -19.76
CA GLU A 674 -9.18 -18.00 -18.83
C GLU A 674 -8.97 -16.54 -19.27
N VAL A 675 -7.73 -16.16 -19.59
CA VAL A 675 -7.41 -14.79 -20.06
C VAL A 675 -8.11 -14.47 -21.38
N LEU A 676 -8.13 -15.40 -22.34
CA LEU A 676 -8.87 -15.20 -23.59
C LEU A 676 -10.39 -15.14 -23.38
N SER A 677 -10.91 -15.77 -22.32
CA SER A 677 -12.34 -15.72 -21.97
C SER A 677 -12.77 -14.36 -21.40
N LEU A 678 -11.83 -13.48 -21.06
CA LEU A 678 -12.13 -12.08 -20.68
C LEU A 678 -12.77 -11.31 -21.84
N ASP A 679 -12.46 -11.66 -23.09
CA ASP A 679 -13.24 -11.16 -24.23
C ASP A 679 -14.52 -11.98 -24.40
N SER A 680 -15.62 -11.41 -23.95
CA SER A 680 -16.97 -12.01 -24.01
C SER A 680 -17.38 -12.37 -25.44
N ASN A 681 -16.85 -11.68 -26.45
CA ASN A 681 -17.17 -11.86 -27.87
C ASN A 681 -16.58 -13.14 -28.48
N ILE A 682 -15.52 -13.70 -27.88
CA ILE A 682 -14.85 -14.94 -28.33
C ILE A 682 -15.09 -16.14 -27.40
N SER A 683 -15.94 -15.97 -26.38
CA SER A 683 -16.18 -16.99 -25.35
C SER A 683 -16.58 -18.36 -25.91
N ILE A 684 -17.32 -18.42 -27.03
CA ILE A 684 -17.73 -19.69 -27.67
C ILE A 684 -16.53 -20.37 -28.34
N GLN A 685 -15.71 -19.61 -29.05
CA GLN A 685 -14.51 -20.08 -29.75
C GLN A 685 -13.48 -20.57 -28.75
N VAL A 686 -13.28 -19.83 -27.66
CA VAL A 686 -12.38 -20.21 -26.56
C VAL A 686 -12.86 -21.48 -25.86
N LYS A 687 -14.16 -21.67 -25.63
CA LYS A 687 -14.71 -22.93 -25.08
C LYS A 687 -14.43 -24.13 -25.99
N LYS A 688 -14.61 -23.98 -27.31
CA LYS A 688 -14.27 -25.03 -28.29
C LYS A 688 -12.77 -25.35 -28.25
N LEU A 689 -11.92 -24.33 -28.26
CA LEU A 689 -10.47 -24.46 -28.16
C LEU A 689 -10.07 -25.18 -26.87
N LYS A 690 -10.60 -24.75 -25.72
CA LYS A 690 -10.36 -25.39 -24.41
C LYS A 690 -10.71 -26.87 -24.45
N ARG A 691 -11.88 -27.24 -24.98
CA ARG A 691 -12.31 -28.64 -25.10
C ARG A 691 -11.32 -29.46 -25.93
N ASP A 692 -10.88 -28.94 -27.06
CA ASP A 692 -10.02 -29.70 -27.97
C ASP A 692 -8.56 -29.76 -27.45
N LEU A 693 -8.08 -28.73 -26.73
CA LEU A 693 -6.82 -28.76 -25.99
C LEU A 693 -6.87 -29.72 -24.79
N LEU A 694 -7.98 -29.79 -24.05
CA LEU A 694 -8.14 -30.75 -22.95
C LEU A 694 -8.11 -32.20 -23.44
N LYS A 695 -8.72 -32.49 -24.60
CA LYS A 695 -8.59 -33.81 -25.26
C LYS A 695 -7.14 -34.14 -25.61
N LEU A 696 -6.36 -33.15 -26.06
CA LEU A 696 -4.93 -33.34 -26.35
C LEU A 696 -4.13 -33.65 -25.07
N VAL A 697 -4.47 -33.01 -23.95
CA VAL A 697 -3.83 -33.27 -22.64
C VAL A 697 -4.26 -34.64 -22.10
N GLY A 698 -5.48 -35.07 -22.38
CA GLY A 698 -6.07 -36.35 -21.93
C GLY A 698 -7.03 -36.20 -20.75
N ILE A 699 -7.61 -35.03 -20.56
CA ILE A 699 -8.49 -34.71 -19.42
C ILE A 699 -9.90 -34.38 -19.93
N GLY A 700 -10.93 -34.86 -19.23
CA GLY A 700 -12.33 -34.60 -19.57
C GLY A 700 -12.74 -33.15 -19.30
N GLU A 701 -13.60 -32.58 -20.16
CA GLU A 701 -14.08 -31.18 -20.06
C GLU A 701 -14.82 -30.87 -18.75
N PHE A 702 -15.50 -31.87 -18.18
CA PHE A 702 -16.26 -31.76 -16.92
C PHE A 702 -15.50 -32.28 -15.71
N SER A 703 -14.21 -32.61 -15.85
CA SER A 703 -13.38 -32.98 -14.70
C SER A 703 -13.26 -31.79 -13.75
N SER A 704 -13.27 -32.04 -12.44
CA SER A 704 -12.92 -31.04 -11.44
C SER A 704 -11.51 -30.48 -11.69
N GLU A 705 -10.61 -31.29 -12.26
CA GLU A 705 -9.27 -30.87 -12.66
C GLU A 705 -9.25 -29.91 -13.85
N ALA A 706 -10.32 -29.76 -14.64
CA ALA A 706 -10.35 -28.88 -15.82
C ALA A 706 -10.83 -27.45 -15.51
N VAL A 707 -11.35 -27.23 -14.29
CA VAL A 707 -11.79 -25.92 -13.81
C VAL A 707 -10.56 -25.07 -13.49
N PHE A 708 -10.56 -23.82 -13.97
CA PHE A 708 -9.52 -22.87 -13.60
C PHE A 708 -9.78 -22.42 -12.16
N MET A 709 -8.75 -22.47 -11.33
CA MET A 709 -8.71 -21.87 -10.01
C MET A 709 -7.51 -20.94 -9.99
N ASN A 710 -7.68 -19.72 -9.50
CA ASN A 710 -6.59 -18.76 -9.43
C ASN A 710 -5.45 -19.36 -8.58
N PRO A 711 -4.22 -19.52 -9.09
CA PRO A 711 -3.14 -20.17 -8.34
C PRO A 711 -2.63 -19.36 -7.16
N CYS A 712 -2.95 -18.06 -7.12
CA CYS A 712 -2.50 -17.11 -6.11
C CYS A 712 -3.68 -16.69 -5.22
N LEU A 713 -3.59 -16.89 -3.90
CA LEU A 713 -4.45 -16.20 -2.94
C LEU A 713 -3.92 -14.78 -2.71
N SER A 714 -4.82 -13.80 -2.63
CA SER A 714 -4.46 -12.45 -2.19
C SER A 714 -4.55 -12.36 -0.67
N PHE A 715 -3.61 -11.62 -0.07
CA PHE A 715 -3.73 -11.18 1.31
C PHE A 715 -3.43 -9.68 1.34
N ILE A 716 -4.48 -8.90 1.52
CA ILE A 716 -4.42 -7.44 1.48
C ILE A 716 -4.30 -6.93 2.90
N LEU A 717 -3.23 -6.19 3.17
CA LEU A 717 -3.16 -5.31 4.34
C LEU A 717 -3.79 -3.97 3.96
N PRO A 718 -4.95 -3.63 4.53
CA PRO A 718 -5.62 -2.39 4.19
C PRO A 718 -4.86 -1.16 4.69
N GLU A 719 -4.93 -0.07 3.93
CA GLU A 719 -4.60 1.28 4.37
C GLU A 719 -3.19 1.43 4.97
N ILE A 720 -2.17 0.86 4.32
CA ILE A 720 -0.76 1.06 4.70
C ILE A 720 -0.33 2.49 4.36
N ILE A 721 0.31 3.13 5.33
CA ILE A 721 0.69 4.54 5.27
C ILE A 721 2.19 4.66 5.04
N CYS A 722 2.59 5.39 4.01
CA CYS A 722 4.00 5.71 3.79
C CYS A 722 4.48 6.79 4.78
N LYS A 723 5.50 6.50 5.59
CA LYS A 723 6.08 7.49 6.52
C LYS A 723 6.74 8.68 5.81
N SER A 724 7.12 8.54 4.55
CA SER A 724 7.80 9.59 3.78
C SER A 724 6.83 10.56 3.11
N CYS A 725 5.85 10.05 2.33
CA CYS A 725 4.92 10.89 1.57
C CYS A 725 3.48 10.87 2.10
N SER A 726 3.18 10.05 3.12
CA SER A 726 1.82 9.86 3.67
C SER A 726 0.76 9.37 2.70
N HIS A 727 1.19 8.85 1.56
CA HIS A 727 0.29 8.09 0.69
C HIS A 727 -0.24 6.86 1.43
N ILE A 728 -1.53 6.63 1.32
CA ILE A 728 -2.25 5.54 1.97
C ILE A 728 -2.70 4.61 0.86
N ARG A 729 -2.32 3.33 0.94
CA ARG A 729 -2.75 2.33 -0.04
C ARG A 729 -2.89 0.96 0.60
N ASP A 730 -3.75 0.16 0.02
CA ASP A 730 -3.83 -1.26 0.34
C ASP A 730 -2.59 -1.97 -0.24
N LEU A 731 -1.99 -2.85 0.55
CA LEU A 731 -0.79 -3.61 0.18
C LEU A 731 -1.15 -5.09 0.03
N ASP A 732 -1.18 -5.59 -1.20
CA ASP A 732 -1.36 -7.03 -1.46
C ASP A 732 -0.02 -7.76 -1.36
N LEU A 733 0.24 -8.40 -0.23
CA LEU A 733 1.52 -9.05 0.05
C LEU A 733 1.86 -10.18 -0.90
N CYS A 734 0.87 -10.75 -1.60
CA CYS A 734 1.08 -11.83 -2.54
C CYS A 734 1.28 -11.35 -3.98
N ARG A 735 0.72 -10.18 -4.33
CA ARG A 735 0.55 -9.74 -5.72
C ARG A 735 1.07 -8.33 -6.00
N ASP A 736 1.70 -7.67 -5.03
CA ASP A 736 2.14 -6.27 -5.20
C ASP A 736 3.16 -6.13 -6.32
N THR A 737 2.92 -5.14 -7.19
CA THR A 737 3.76 -4.78 -8.32
C THR A 737 5.00 -4.00 -7.91
N TYR A 738 4.96 -3.32 -6.75
CA TYR A 738 6.04 -2.46 -6.25
C TYR A 738 6.94 -3.20 -5.25
N VAL A 739 7.45 -4.36 -5.66
CA VAL A 739 8.41 -5.13 -4.85
C VAL A 739 9.79 -5.06 -5.49
N GLN A 740 10.75 -4.48 -4.78
CA GLN A 740 12.15 -4.56 -5.17
C GLN A 740 12.81 -5.75 -4.46
N ARG A 741 13.43 -6.63 -5.24
CA ARG A 741 14.22 -7.74 -4.68
C ARG A 741 15.61 -7.24 -4.35
N SER A 742 15.85 -6.86 -3.10
CA SER A 742 17.18 -6.54 -2.59
C SER A 742 17.79 -7.81 -1.96
N GLY A 743 18.43 -8.64 -2.80
CA GLY A 743 18.99 -9.92 -2.37
C GLY A 743 17.92 -10.98 -2.07
N GLU A 744 18.01 -11.64 -0.90
CA GLU A 744 17.11 -12.73 -0.49
C GLU A 744 15.77 -12.25 0.12
N LYS A 745 15.61 -10.95 0.39
CA LYS A 745 14.38 -10.37 0.96
C LYS A 745 13.73 -9.43 -0.06
N GLY A 746 12.42 -9.61 -0.30
CA GLY A 746 11.64 -8.63 -1.06
C GLY A 746 11.27 -7.44 -0.18
N CYS A 747 11.52 -6.22 -0.66
CA CYS A 747 11.12 -4.97 -0.03
C CYS A 747 9.92 -4.39 -0.78
N TRP A 748 8.86 -4.02 -0.06
CA TRP A 748 7.73 -3.28 -0.64
C TRP A 748 8.06 -1.79 -0.72
N LEU A 749 7.77 -1.18 -1.87
CA LEU A 749 7.98 0.23 -2.13
C LEU A 749 6.66 1.00 -2.13
N CYS A 750 6.70 2.25 -1.72
CA CYS A 750 5.58 3.16 -1.90
C CYS A 750 5.35 3.45 -3.39
N SER A 751 4.10 3.35 -3.86
CA SER A 751 3.72 3.62 -5.25
C SER A 751 4.07 5.05 -5.70
N GLN A 752 3.97 6.04 -4.82
CA GLN A 752 4.24 7.44 -5.15
C GLN A 752 5.72 7.82 -5.01
N CYS A 753 6.33 7.61 -3.83
CA CYS A 753 7.69 8.09 -3.55
C CYS A 753 8.78 7.03 -3.69
N GLN A 754 8.42 5.78 -4.00
CA GLN A 754 9.34 4.64 -4.14
C GLN A 754 10.23 4.41 -2.90
N THR A 755 9.86 4.96 -1.74
CA THR A 755 10.55 4.67 -0.49
C THR A 755 10.14 3.28 0.01
N GLU A 756 11.11 2.52 0.49
CA GLU A 756 10.89 1.23 1.13
C GLU A 756 10.02 1.36 2.39
N TYR A 757 9.02 0.50 2.49
CA TYR A 757 8.26 0.33 3.73
C TYR A 757 9.10 -0.40 4.78
N ASP A 758 8.87 -0.07 6.05
CA ASP A 758 9.50 -0.77 7.16
C ASP A 758 8.94 -2.19 7.29
N PHE A 759 9.78 -3.16 6.98
CA PHE A 759 9.43 -4.57 7.00
C PHE A 759 8.97 -5.04 8.39
N SER A 760 9.58 -4.50 9.45
CA SER A 760 9.25 -4.89 10.84
C SER A 760 7.85 -4.41 11.23
N GLU A 761 7.45 -3.23 10.74
CA GLU A 761 6.09 -2.71 10.95
C GLU A 761 5.06 -3.53 10.18
N ILE A 762 5.38 -3.94 8.95
CA ILE A 762 4.50 -4.83 8.16
C ILE A 762 4.34 -6.19 8.88
N GLU A 763 5.43 -6.77 9.37
CA GLU A 763 5.38 -8.03 10.13
C GLU A 763 4.52 -7.89 11.40
N GLN A 764 4.69 -6.80 12.16
CA GLN A 764 3.88 -6.54 13.35
C GLN A 764 2.39 -6.40 12.99
N LYS A 765 2.05 -5.67 11.93
CA LYS A 765 0.66 -5.53 11.46
C LYS A 765 0.06 -6.87 11.04
N LEU A 766 0.85 -7.78 10.46
CA LEU A 766 0.39 -9.13 10.12
C LEU A 766 0.11 -9.97 11.36
N VAL A 767 0.97 -9.89 12.37
CA VAL A 767 0.76 -10.55 13.65
C VAL A 767 -0.50 -10.01 14.33
N ASP A 768 -0.71 -8.69 14.32
CA ASP A 768 -1.90 -8.07 14.87
C ASP A 768 -3.17 -8.46 14.08
N ALA A 769 -3.09 -8.55 12.75
CA ALA A 769 -4.19 -9.03 11.91
C ALA A 769 -4.51 -10.51 12.19
N LEU A 770 -3.49 -11.36 12.37
CA LEU A 770 -3.65 -12.76 12.75
C LEU A 770 -4.29 -12.92 14.14
N HIS A 771 -3.84 -12.14 15.12
CA HIS A 771 -4.44 -12.13 16.45
C HIS A 771 -5.90 -11.68 16.41
N ARG A 772 -6.22 -10.62 15.66
CA ARG A 772 -7.61 -10.15 15.49
C ARG A 772 -8.48 -11.20 14.82
N LYS A 773 -7.99 -11.88 13.77
CA LYS A 773 -8.71 -12.97 13.09
C LYS A 773 -8.92 -14.19 14.00
N SER A 774 -7.89 -14.58 14.76
CA SER A 774 -7.99 -15.65 15.75
C SER A 774 -9.02 -15.31 16.84
N MET A 775 -8.97 -14.09 17.38
CA MET A 775 -9.95 -13.61 18.36
C MET A 775 -11.37 -13.59 17.78
N ALA A 776 -11.54 -13.11 16.55
CA ALA A 776 -12.83 -13.10 15.86
C ALA A 776 -13.37 -14.52 15.63
N PHE A 777 -12.49 -15.48 15.32
CA PHE A 777 -12.87 -16.89 15.19
C PHE A 777 -13.36 -17.47 16.52
N VAL A 778 -12.70 -17.15 17.64
CA VAL A 778 -13.05 -17.65 18.98
C VAL A 778 -14.35 -17.02 19.50
N LEU A 779 -14.56 -15.73 19.24
CA LEU A 779 -15.72 -14.97 19.71
C LEU A 779 -16.92 -15.01 18.77
N GLN A 780 -16.83 -15.73 17.65
CA GLN A 780 -17.88 -15.76 16.64
C GLN A 780 -19.22 -16.26 17.20
N ASP A 781 -20.31 -15.74 16.64
CA ASP A 781 -21.64 -16.26 16.92
C ASP A 781 -21.82 -17.67 16.36
N LEU A 782 -22.75 -18.40 16.97
CA LEU A 782 -23.22 -19.69 16.48
C LEU A 782 -24.63 -19.53 15.91
N VAL A 783 -24.88 -20.12 14.74
CA VAL A 783 -26.18 -20.04 14.06
C VAL A 783 -26.81 -21.42 13.94
N CYS A 784 -28.11 -21.50 14.18
CA CYS A 784 -28.84 -22.75 14.01
C CYS A 784 -28.93 -23.16 12.54
N LYS A 785 -28.58 -24.41 12.21
CA LYS A 785 -28.68 -24.95 10.84
C LYS A 785 -30.12 -24.96 10.28
N LYS A 786 -31.14 -24.98 11.14
CA LYS A 786 -32.54 -25.17 10.76
C LYS A 786 -33.34 -23.87 10.66
N CYS A 787 -33.27 -23.01 11.68
CA CYS A 787 -34.02 -21.75 11.70
C CYS A 787 -33.17 -20.51 11.37
N SER A 788 -31.85 -20.67 11.18
CA SER A 788 -30.91 -19.57 10.99
C SER A 788 -30.90 -18.53 12.13
N GLY A 789 -31.46 -18.86 13.30
CA GLY A 789 -31.40 -18.02 14.49
C GLY A 789 -30.01 -18.04 15.12
N VAL A 790 -29.56 -16.88 15.58
CA VAL A 790 -28.31 -16.70 16.34
C VAL A 790 -28.50 -17.27 17.75
N LYS A 791 -27.46 -17.92 18.27
CA LYS A 791 -27.43 -18.46 19.63
C LYS A 791 -27.36 -17.30 20.62
N ASP A 792 -28.35 -17.21 21.49
CA ASP A 792 -28.55 -16.12 22.46
C ASP A 792 -27.98 -16.43 23.85
N ALA A 793 -27.76 -17.71 24.17
CA ALA A 793 -27.23 -18.15 25.46
C ALA A 793 -26.06 -19.12 25.32
N ASN A 794 -25.13 -19.12 26.29
CA ASN A 794 -23.90 -19.91 26.21
C ASN A 794 -24.11 -21.42 26.46
N MET A 795 -24.96 -21.78 27.43
CA MET A 795 -25.14 -23.16 27.89
C MET A 795 -25.92 -24.11 26.96
N PRO A 796 -26.93 -23.67 26.17
CA PRO A 796 -27.69 -24.58 25.30
C PRO A 796 -26.81 -25.29 24.26
N LEU A 797 -26.96 -26.61 24.16
CA LEU A 797 -26.29 -27.43 23.12
C LEU A 797 -27.07 -27.44 21.79
N HIS A 798 -28.38 -27.26 21.85
CA HIS A 798 -29.27 -27.25 20.69
C HIS A 798 -30.16 -26.00 20.72
N CYS A 799 -30.61 -25.59 19.53
CA CYS A 799 -31.57 -24.51 19.38
C CYS A 799 -32.96 -24.93 19.89
N THR A 800 -33.81 -23.96 20.22
CA THR A 800 -35.22 -24.17 20.57
C THR A 800 -36.01 -24.91 19.48
N CYS A 801 -35.58 -24.83 18.22
CA CYS A 801 -36.17 -25.60 17.10
C CYS A 801 -35.63 -27.04 16.97
N ALA A 802 -34.86 -27.52 17.96
CA ALA A 802 -34.11 -28.77 17.98
C ALA A 802 -33.04 -28.89 16.88
N GLY A 803 -32.64 -27.78 16.26
CA GLY A 803 -31.55 -27.75 15.30
C GLY A 803 -30.18 -27.62 16.00
N GLU A 804 -29.16 -28.24 15.41
CA GLU A 804 -27.77 -28.04 15.82
C GLU A 804 -27.27 -26.64 15.44
N PHE A 805 -26.34 -26.15 16.25
CA PHE A 805 -25.60 -24.94 15.94
C PHE A 805 -24.41 -25.23 15.01
N LYS A 806 -24.07 -24.26 14.18
CA LYS A 806 -22.86 -24.24 13.36
C LYS A 806 -22.13 -22.91 13.54
N TYR A 807 -20.84 -22.92 13.22
CA TYR A 807 -20.03 -21.72 13.11
C TYR A 807 -20.61 -20.77 12.05
N THR A 808 -20.48 -19.47 12.31
CA THR A 808 -20.76 -18.42 11.33
C THR A 808 -19.61 -18.29 10.33
N TYR A 809 -18.39 -18.50 10.79
CA TYR A 809 -17.17 -18.54 9.99
C TYR A 809 -16.52 -19.93 10.09
N ASP A 810 -16.37 -20.59 8.95
CA ASP A 810 -15.93 -21.99 8.88
C ASP A 810 -14.44 -22.14 9.22
N ILE A 811 -14.09 -23.24 9.89
CA ILE A 811 -12.70 -23.58 10.22
C ILE A 811 -11.85 -23.70 8.95
N SER A 812 -12.42 -24.23 7.86
CA SER A 812 -11.70 -24.42 6.60
C SER A 812 -11.23 -23.10 5.99
N ASP A 813 -11.98 -22.01 6.15
CA ASP A 813 -11.58 -20.69 5.66
C ASP A 813 -10.49 -20.07 6.55
N PHE A 814 -10.56 -20.29 7.87
CA PHE A 814 -9.48 -19.91 8.79
C PHE A 814 -8.16 -20.61 8.42
N ILE A 815 -8.21 -21.91 8.12
CA ILE A 815 -7.04 -22.70 7.73
C ILE A 815 -6.42 -22.17 6.42
N LYS A 816 -7.23 -21.84 5.41
CA LYS A 816 -6.73 -21.24 4.16
C LYS A 816 -5.98 -19.93 4.42
N GLN A 817 -6.49 -19.10 5.34
CA GLN A 817 -5.81 -17.86 5.74
C GLN A 817 -4.49 -18.13 6.45
N LEU A 818 -4.43 -19.11 7.36
CA LEU A 818 -3.19 -19.52 8.03
C LEU A 818 -2.14 -20.05 7.04
N ILE A 819 -2.55 -20.87 6.06
CA ILE A 819 -1.66 -21.38 5.01
C ILE A 819 -1.10 -20.21 4.18
N THR A 820 -1.94 -19.24 3.84
CA THR A 820 -1.53 -18.05 3.08
C THR A 820 -0.49 -17.22 3.85
N LEU A 821 -0.77 -16.93 5.12
CA LEU A 821 0.14 -16.19 5.99
C LEU A 821 1.46 -16.95 6.22
N GLN A 822 1.41 -18.28 6.34
CA GLN A 822 2.60 -19.11 6.46
C GLN A 822 3.45 -19.06 5.17
N GLY A 823 2.80 -19.07 3.99
CA GLY A 823 3.48 -18.89 2.71
C GLY A 823 4.20 -17.55 2.59
N ILE A 824 3.53 -16.46 3.01
CA ILE A 824 4.12 -15.11 3.05
C ILE A 824 5.31 -15.08 4.02
N ALA A 825 5.14 -15.63 5.24
CA ALA A 825 6.16 -15.62 6.26
C ALA A 825 7.43 -16.36 5.81
N ARG A 826 7.27 -17.52 5.16
CA ARG A 826 8.39 -18.30 4.58
C ARG A 826 9.10 -17.56 3.45
N HIS A 827 8.34 -17.00 2.50
CA HIS A 827 8.91 -16.32 1.34
C HIS A 827 9.70 -15.06 1.72
N HIS A 828 9.16 -14.26 2.65
CA HIS A 828 9.78 -13.00 3.07
C HIS A 828 10.69 -13.14 4.31
N LYS A 829 10.83 -14.34 4.88
CA LYS A 829 11.61 -14.63 6.10
C LYS A 829 11.17 -13.79 7.31
N MET A 830 9.85 -13.76 7.56
CA MET A 830 9.22 -13.16 8.76
C MET A 830 9.24 -14.15 9.92
N THR A 831 10.15 -13.97 10.87
CA THR A 831 10.37 -14.91 11.97
C THR A 831 9.26 -14.88 13.00
N LEU A 832 8.83 -13.68 13.41
CA LEU A 832 7.81 -13.50 14.45
C LEU A 832 6.46 -14.02 13.97
N LEU A 833 6.10 -13.72 12.72
CA LEU A 833 4.86 -14.21 12.12
C LEU A 833 4.86 -15.75 12.00
N ALA A 834 5.98 -16.34 11.56
CA ALA A 834 6.09 -17.79 11.42
C ALA A 834 5.96 -18.50 12.78
N GLU A 835 6.65 -18.03 13.82
CA GLU A 835 6.57 -18.56 15.18
C GLU A 835 5.15 -18.45 15.75
N THR A 836 4.48 -17.32 15.51
CA THR A 836 3.10 -17.11 15.98
C THR A 836 2.12 -18.09 15.32
N ILE A 837 2.25 -18.32 14.01
CA ILE A 837 1.42 -19.29 13.28
C ILE A 837 1.70 -20.71 13.76
N GLU A 838 2.97 -21.08 13.91
CA GLU A 838 3.36 -22.40 14.39
C GLU A 838 2.80 -22.66 15.80
N TRP A 839 2.86 -21.67 16.68
CA TRP A 839 2.27 -21.76 18.01
C TRP A 839 0.74 -21.98 17.96
N ILE A 840 0.02 -21.23 17.12
CA ILE A 840 -1.45 -21.42 16.96
C ILE A 840 -1.76 -22.84 16.47
N VAL A 841 -1.01 -23.36 15.51
CA VAL A 841 -1.21 -24.70 14.95
C VAL A 841 -0.88 -25.78 15.99
N GLN A 842 0.26 -25.68 16.68
CA GLN A 842 0.67 -26.62 17.72
C GLN A 842 -0.34 -26.70 18.88
N MET A 843 -0.93 -25.57 19.28
CA MET A 843 -1.93 -25.52 20.34
C MET A 843 -3.30 -26.07 19.90
N ASN A 844 -3.52 -26.23 18.59
CA ASN A 844 -4.78 -26.67 18.01
C ASN A 844 -4.55 -27.81 16.99
N PRO A 845 -4.20 -29.03 17.44
CA PRO A 845 -3.86 -30.15 16.55
C PRO A 845 -5.01 -30.57 15.60
N GLY A 846 -6.25 -30.17 15.90
CA GLY A 846 -7.39 -30.33 14.98
C GLY A 846 -7.31 -29.50 13.70
N LEU A 847 -6.43 -28.49 13.64
CA LEU A 847 -6.21 -27.69 12.43
C LEU A 847 -5.28 -28.41 11.43
N GLU A 848 -4.34 -29.23 11.90
CA GLU A 848 -3.39 -29.99 11.05
C GLU A 848 -4.06 -31.12 10.26
N ALA A 849 -5.13 -31.72 10.77
CA ALA A 849 -5.84 -32.81 10.10
C ALA A 849 -6.60 -32.39 8.83
N SER A 850 -6.65 -31.10 8.54
CA SER A 850 -7.42 -30.47 7.47
C SER A 850 -6.57 -29.65 6.47
N SER A 851 -5.24 -29.63 6.63
CA SER A 851 -4.29 -28.92 5.75
C SER A 851 -3.73 -29.76 4.62
#